data_AF-A0A135LZE5-F1
#
_entry.id   AF-A0A135LZE5-F1
#
_cell.length_a   1.000
_cell.length_b   1.000
_cell.length_c   1.000
_cell.angle_alpha   90.00
_cell.angle_beta   90.00
_cell.angle_gamma   90.00
#
_symmetry.space_group_name_H-M   'P 1'
#
loop_
_entity.id
_entity.type
_entity.pdbx_description
1 polymer ?
#
loop_
_entity_poly.entity_id
_entity_poly.type
_entity_poly.pdbx_seq_one_letter_code
_entity_poly.pdbx_strand_id
1 'polypeptide(L)'
;MLIESVLECFSLQRVLGGLVGLLAVATIAYALYNRFLHPLRRINGPILASLTPWVQLYHGLKGDRHLWLHKLHSQYGTHVRVAPNFVSVNSDRGLHDIYGHGKRLQKADFYNAFPAIKGVYNTHNAIDKTMHGRKRRVLSQAFSDNALRGMEDVMLLHVRQLCAVLAGYDGDFESHDQKGNVKNMGNWFSYLSYDVMGELCFGKSFDMLISDSMRYKVGLVDRAANRHYVCGLWMPLDTWGLDQIFIRKLTRDRWNFIMNSRVEANERAKERTQIGHDAKKDFFYYLLNAKDPETGNGLSTPELWGESNVLMIAGSDTTSTTLAATLFYLVRRPDALAKLSAEVRGAFNEVEEIVTGSELNELVYLKACIDEALRLAPAVPGAIPREVMEGGAVVDGVFLPAGTDCGTPTYSIHRQERYYREAGTFIPERWIEDATCMASGKSWQTTKESIETARHAFCPFSIGPRGCIGKSMAFMEMRLTLARLVFLFDMSLADREGEDAGGHLALTDHFTSAKNGPNVATILNAISNVLAQLIDQRNNKAPFTLNTLALLQFVGYGILIVPPNFYWQRALEARYPGFPTRAEFSNAFSIRSLKSIFSPRAWLSLCSRAPQEDSLPSHKEKEKHVRWAPRKQPSGLRSFIMKFFFDQTAASIVNLVLFVVVINLLKGESLKKSWELVVLDFRPLMSARLKYRPIVSVLMYTVIPVDRRVVFGSACGVIWEGRQNSSQERKIKDDETTLVPRQTKSKNYKKRDISRQCNSE
;
A
#
# COMPACT_ATOMS: atom_id res chain seq x y z
N MET A 1 -11.96 -72.67 30.24
CA MET A 1 -11.30 -72.34 31.53
C MET A 1 -10.12 -71.37 31.43
N LEU A 2 -8.90 -71.75 31.03
CA LEU A 2 -7.75 -70.80 31.00
C LEU A 2 -7.93 -69.64 30.00
N ILE A 3 -8.53 -69.91 28.83
CA ILE A 3 -8.76 -68.90 27.79
C ILE A 3 -9.88 -67.92 28.18
N GLU A 4 -10.95 -68.38 28.81
CA GLU A 4 -12.03 -67.51 29.32
C GLU A 4 -11.54 -66.59 30.44
N SER A 5 -10.69 -67.11 31.34
CA SER A 5 -10.09 -66.31 32.42
C SER A 5 -9.19 -65.19 31.88
N VAL A 6 -8.48 -65.46 30.78
CA VAL A 6 -7.65 -64.46 30.08
C VAL A 6 -8.54 -63.46 29.32
N LEU A 7 -9.60 -63.91 28.65
CA LEU A 7 -10.54 -63.04 27.94
C LEU A 7 -11.34 -62.13 28.88
N GLU A 8 -11.68 -62.58 30.09
CA GLU A 8 -12.27 -61.74 31.14
C GLU A 8 -11.30 -60.66 31.67
N CYS A 9 -9.99 -60.90 31.63
CA CYS A 9 -8.97 -59.87 31.89
C CYS A 9 -8.90 -58.79 30.79
N PHE A 10 -9.28 -59.13 29.56
CA PHE A 10 -9.36 -58.21 28.42
C PHE A 10 -10.76 -57.63 28.20
N SER A 11 -11.58 -57.53 29.25
CA SER A 11 -12.83 -56.77 29.12
C SER A 11 -12.51 -55.34 28.69
N LEU A 12 -13.27 -54.81 27.73
CA LEU A 12 -13.04 -53.46 27.17
C LEU A 12 -12.92 -52.41 28.28
N GLN A 13 -13.69 -52.56 29.36
CA GLN A 13 -13.64 -51.69 30.54
C GLN A 13 -12.30 -51.76 31.30
N ARG A 14 -11.72 -52.95 31.50
CA ARG A 14 -10.42 -53.11 32.17
C ARG A 14 -9.27 -52.58 31.32
N VAL A 15 -9.32 -52.81 30.01
CA VAL A 15 -8.34 -52.25 29.06
C VAL A 15 -8.41 -50.72 29.05
N LEU A 16 -9.62 -50.14 28.93
CA LEU A 16 -9.80 -48.69 28.98
C LEU A 16 -9.38 -48.11 30.34
N GLY A 17 -9.74 -48.75 31.45
CA GLY A 17 -9.32 -48.35 32.79
C GLY A 17 -7.80 -48.39 32.97
N GLY A 18 -7.14 -49.44 32.46
CA GLY A 18 -5.69 -49.55 32.44
C GLY A 18 -5.01 -48.47 31.61
N LEU A 19 -5.55 -48.16 30.42
CA LEU A 19 -5.06 -47.08 29.56
C LEU A 19 -5.20 -45.70 30.22
N VAL A 20 -6.35 -45.43 30.85
CA VAL A 20 -6.56 -44.18 31.61
C VAL A 20 -5.62 -44.09 32.80
N GLY A 21 -5.43 -45.19 33.55
CA GLY A 21 -4.48 -45.26 34.66
C GLY A 21 -3.04 -45.00 34.20
N LEU A 22 -2.60 -45.64 33.12
CA LEU A 22 -1.28 -45.43 32.53
C LEU A 22 -1.08 -43.98 32.08
N LEU A 23 -2.08 -43.39 31.41
CA LEU A 23 -2.04 -42.00 30.96
C LEU A 23 -1.95 -41.03 32.16
N ALA A 24 -2.69 -41.29 33.23
CA ALA A 24 -2.64 -40.49 34.45
C ALA A 24 -1.24 -40.56 35.10
N VAL A 25 -0.68 -41.76 35.26
CA VAL A 25 0.68 -41.95 35.79
C VAL A 25 1.72 -41.26 34.91
N ALA A 26 1.64 -41.42 33.59
CA ALA A 26 2.55 -40.77 32.65
C ALA A 26 2.46 -39.23 32.72
N THR A 27 1.25 -38.69 32.85
CA THR A 27 1.02 -37.24 32.97
C THR A 27 1.57 -36.69 34.29
N ILE A 28 1.35 -37.40 35.40
CA ILE A 28 1.89 -37.02 36.71
C ILE A 28 3.42 -37.10 36.69
N ALA A 29 3.99 -38.18 36.16
CA ALA A 29 5.44 -38.34 36.04
C ALA A 29 6.07 -37.24 35.17
N TYR A 30 5.44 -36.89 34.04
CA TYR A 30 5.85 -35.78 33.18
C TYR A 30 5.80 -34.44 33.91
N ALA A 31 4.74 -34.18 34.69
CA ALA A 31 4.61 -32.95 35.46
C ALA A 31 5.67 -32.85 36.57
N LEU A 32 5.91 -33.94 37.31
CA LEU A 32 6.95 -34.02 38.34
C LEU A 32 8.34 -33.83 37.74
N TYR A 33 8.63 -34.47 36.60
CA TYR A 33 9.88 -34.27 35.87
C TYR A 33 10.07 -32.80 35.49
N ASN A 34 9.08 -32.19 34.85
CA ASN A 34 9.17 -30.79 34.39
C ASN A 34 9.38 -29.80 35.54
N ARG A 35 8.79 -30.09 36.70
CA ARG A 35 8.88 -29.22 37.87
C ARG A 35 10.18 -29.39 38.64
N PHE A 36 10.59 -30.63 38.90
CA PHE A 36 11.65 -30.93 39.86
C PHE A 36 12.96 -31.39 39.23
N LEU A 37 12.93 -32.01 38.06
CA LEU A 37 14.11 -32.63 37.44
C LEU A 37 14.56 -31.93 36.15
N HIS A 38 13.68 -31.14 35.53
CA HIS A 38 13.97 -30.46 34.29
C HIS A 38 15.21 -29.56 34.38
N PRO A 39 16.09 -29.52 33.37
CA PRO A 39 17.26 -28.64 33.37
C PRO A 39 16.92 -27.16 33.61
N LEU A 40 15.77 -26.72 33.10
CA LEU A 40 15.25 -25.35 33.25
C LEU A 40 14.47 -25.10 34.56
N ARG A 41 14.48 -26.01 35.53
CA ARG A 41 13.72 -25.88 36.80
C ARG A 41 14.07 -24.63 37.63
N ARG A 42 15.28 -24.08 37.44
CA ARG A 42 15.76 -22.88 38.14
C ARG A 42 15.23 -21.57 37.53
N ILE A 43 14.70 -21.62 36.31
CA ILE A 43 14.16 -20.45 35.63
C ILE A 43 12.72 -20.27 36.06
N ASN A 44 12.41 -19.10 36.61
CA ASN A 44 11.08 -18.77 37.11
C ASN A 44 10.08 -18.59 35.97
N GLY A 45 8.79 -18.75 36.28
CA GLY A 45 7.70 -18.54 35.35
C GLY A 45 6.39 -19.14 35.88
N PRO A 46 5.27 -18.95 35.16
CA PRO A 46 3.99 -19.51 35.56
C PRO A 46 4.07 -21.04 35.67
N ILE A 47 3.52 -21.60 36.75
CA ILE A 47 3.57 -23.04 37.02
C ILE A 47 3.02 -23.84 35.84
N LEU A 48 1.83 -23.49 35.34
CA LEU A 48 1.21 -24.18 34.20
C LEU A 48 2.07 -24.09 32.93
N ALA A 49 2.71 -22.95 32.67
CA ALA A 49 3.57 -22.77 31.51
C ALA A 49 4.85 -23.63 31.59
N SER A 50 5.36 -23.89 32.81
CA SER A 50 6.48 -24.81 33.00
C SER A 50 6.12 -26.29 32.75
N LEU A 51 4.83 -26.64 32.80
CA LEU A 51 4.33 -28.01 32.65
C LEU A 51 3.81 -28.30 31.24
N THR A 52 3.25 -27.32 30.53
CA THR A 52 2.66 -27.54 29.21
C THR A 52 2.84 -26.33 28.27
N PRO A 53 3.08 -26.55 26.96
CA PRO A 53 3.11 -25.47 25.97
C PRO A 53 1.70 -24.89 25.69
N TRP A 54 0.63 -25.47 26.24
CA TRP A 54 -0.73 -25.05 25.90
C TRP A 54 -1.09 -23.65 26.44
N VAL A 55 -0.39 -23.17 27.47
CA VAL A 55 -0.58 -21.78 27.96
C VAL A 55 -0.16 -20.78 26.90
N GLN A 56 1.02 -20.94 26.30
CA GLN A 56 1.46 -20.07 25.22
C GLN A 56 0.61 -20.26 23.95
N LEU A 57 0.11 -21.47 23.70
CA LEU A 57 -0.79 -21.76 22.58
C LEU A 57 -2.12 -21.01 22.71
N TYR A 58 -2.70 -21.00 23.93
CA TYR A 58 -3.90 -20.24 24.25
C TYR A 58 -3.71 -18.74 23.95
N HIS A 59 -2.62 -18.15 24.43
CA HIS A 59 -2.30 -16.74 24.17
C HIS A 59 -1.99 -16.45 22.69
N GLY A 60 -1.40 -17.40 21.97
CA GLY A 60 -1.19 -17.30 20.52
C GLY A 60 -2.50 -17.34 19.72
N LEU A 61 -3.47 -18.15 20.15
CA LEU A 61 -4.81 -18.21 19.55
C LEU A 61 -5.64 -16.97 19.85
N LYS A 62 -5.52 -16.43 21.07
CA LYS A 62 -6.20 -15.21 21.48
C LYS A 62 -5.56 -13.95 20.85
N GLY A 63 -4.29 -14.03 20.46
CA GLY A 63 -3.53 -12.94 19.87
C GLY A 63 -2.94 -11.95 20.87
N ASP A 64 -2.93 -12.28 22.17
CA ASP A 64 -2.42 -11.42 23.25
C ASP A 64 -1.08 -11.91 23.83
N ARG A 65 -0.41 -12.85 23.15
CA ARG A 65 0.87 -13.43 23.62
C ARG A 65 1.95 -12.40 23.90
N HIS A 66 2.10 -11.37 23.08
CA HIS A 66 3.06 -10.28 23.32
C HIS A 66 2.77 -9.51 24.63
N LEU A 67 1.49 -9.25 24.94
CA LEU A 67 1.07 -8.63 26.21
C LEU A 67 1.32 -9.55 27.40
N TRP A 68 1.02 -10.85 27.22
CA TRP A 68 1.29 -11.86 28.24
C TRP A 68 2.78 -11.94 28.57
N LEU A 69 3.66 -12.02 27.56
CA LEU A 69 5.11 -12.02 27.75
C LEU A 69 5.60 -10.75 28.46
N HIS A 70 5.08 -9.57 28.07
CA HIS A 70 5.42 -8.30 28.72
C HIS A 70 5.04 -8.29 30.21
N LYS A 71 3.83 -8.75 30.53
CA LYS A 71 3.37 -8.91 31.92
C LYS A 71 4.24 -9.88 32.70
N LEU A 72 4.62 -11.00 32.10
CA LEU A 72 5.48 -11.98 32.76
C LEU A 72 6.87 -11.43 33.07
N HIS A 73 7.48 -10.68 32.16
CA HIS A 73 8.78 -10.05 32.42
C HIS A 73 8.72 -9.00 33.54
N SER A 74 7.58 -8.32 33.69
CA SER A 74 7.36 -7.41 34.82
C SER A 74 7.25 -8.15 36.16
N GLN A 75 6.82 -9.42 36.16
CA GLN A 75 6.63 -10.23 37.37
C GLN A 75 7.86 -11.07 37.75
N TYR A 76 8.52 -11.68 36.77
CA TYR A 76 9.55 -12.70 36.97
C TYR A 76 10.96 -12.22 36.60
N GLY A 77 11.09 -11.04 35.99
CA GLY A 77 12.38 -10.46 35.61
C GLY A 77 12.83 -10.81 34.19
N THR A 78 14.14 -10.89 33.96
CA THR A 78 14.72 -10.97 32.61
C THR A 78 14.50 -12.32 31.93
N HIS A 79 14.62 -13.43 32.66
CA HIS A 79 14.45 -14.79 32.14
C HIS A 79 13.16 -15.41 32.66
N VAL A 80 12.28 -15.82 31.75
CA VAL A 80 11.00 -16.43 32.13
C VAL A 80 10.77 -17.72 31.35
N ARG A 81 10.48 -18.81 32.05
CA ARG A 81 10.10 -20.09 31.46
C ARG A 81 8.63 -20.04 31.05
N VAL A 82 8.37 -19.99 29.74
CA VAL A 82 7.03 -19.77 29.14
C VAL A 82 6.46 -21.01 28.44
N ALA A 83 7.28 -22.06 28.31
CA ALA A 83 6.87 -23.42 27.98
C ALA A 83 7.86 -24.39 28.67
N PRO A 84 7.61 -25.72 28.71
CA PRO A 84 8.53 -26.67 29.30
C PRO A 84 9.98 -26.50 28.80
N ASN A 85 10.16 -26.30 27.49
CA ASN A 85 11.47 -26.10 26.84
C ASN A 85 11.70 -24.68 26.29
N PHE A 86 10.90 -23.67 26.67
CA PHE A 86 11.04 -22.31 26.13
C PHE A 86 11.33 -21.28 27.23
N VAL A 87 12.41 -20.51 27.04
CA VAL A 87 12.79 -19.37 27.89
C VAL A 87 12.66 -18.05 27.13
N SER A 88 11.73 -17.20 27.56
CA SER A 88 11.66 -15.81 27.10
C SER A 88 12.72 -14.97 27.80
N VAL A 89 13.50 -14.18 27.06
CA VAL A 89 14.62 -13.37 27.59
C VAL A 89 14.44 -11.92 27.23
N ASN A 90 14.22 -11.04 28.21
CA ASN A 90 13.96 -9.62 28.02
C ASN A 90 15.12 -8.76 28.51
N SER A 91 16.27 -8.85 27.84
CA SER A 91 17.43 -8.00 28.08
C SER A 91 18.20 -7.73 26.81
N ASP A 92 18.88 -6.59 26.77
CA ASP A 92 19.76 -6.18 25.69
C ASP A 92 20.90 -7.18 25.45
N ARG A 93 21.62 -7.58 26.51
CA ARG A 93 22.64 -8.63 26.40
C ARG A 93 22.05 -9.95 25.89
N GLY A 94 20.86 -10.33 26.36
CA GLY A 94 20.16 -11.52 25.89
C GLY A 94 19.80 -11.45 24.40
N LEU A 95 19.34 -10.29 23.91
CA LEU A 95 19.08 -10.03 22.49
C LEU A 95 20.34 -10.32 21.65
N HIS A 96 21.48 -9.76 22.05
CA HIS A 96 22.76 -9.95 21.32
C HIS A 96 23.32 -11.37 21.46
N ASP A 97 23.12 -12.04 22.59
CA ASP A 97 23.52 -13.42 22.80
C ASP A 97 22.67 -14.42 21.99
N ILE A 98 21.38 -14.13 21.77
CA ILE A 98 20.46 -14.99 21.04
C ILE A 98 20.58 -14.79 19.52
N TYR A 99 20.61 -13.54 19.06
CA TYR A 99 20.50 -13.21 17.63
C TYR A 99 21.82 -12.76 16.99
N GLY A 100 22.87 -12.53 17.77
CA GLY A 100 24.17 -12.07 17.27
C GLY A 100 24.94 -13.09 16.41
N HIS A 101 26.06 -12.64 15.84
CA HIS A 101 26.94 -13.47 15.02
C HIS A 101 27.73 -14.49 15.86
N GLY A 102 28.04 -15.65 15.26
CA GLY A 102 28.89 -16.67 15.89
C GLY A 102 28.26 -17.41 17.09
N LYS A 103 26.98 -17.18 17.38
CA LYS A 103 26.30 -17.79 18.53
C LYS A 103 25.91 -19.24 18.26
N ARG A 104 25.93 -20.06 19.31
CA ARG A 104 25.53 -21.50 19.29
C ARG A 104 24.01 -21.69 19.32
N LEU A 105 23.30 -20.87 18.53
CA LEU A 105 21.86 -20.93 18.38
C LEU A 105 21.49 -21.05 16.90
N GLN A 106 20.37 -21.72 16.64
CA GLN A 106 19.76 -21.83 15.31
C GLN A 106 18.27 -21.46 15.38
N LYS A 107 17.57 -21.40 14.25
CA LYS A 107 16.11 -21.23 14.27
C LYS A 107 15.48 -22.48 14.88
N ALA A 108 14.46 -22.31 15.73
CA ALA A 108 13.77 -23.44 16.36
C ALA A 108 12.90 -24.23 15.38
N ASP A 109 12.46 -25.42 15.80
CA ASP A 109 11.52 -26.28 15.05
C ASP A 109 10.19 -25.56 14.71
N PHE A 110 9.85 -24.50 15.48
CA PHE A 110 8.77 -23.55 15.20
C PHE A 110 8.63 -23.16 13.71
N TYR A 111 9.75 -23.00 12.99
CA TYR A 111 9.74 -22.56 11.61
C TYR A 111 9.28 -23.64 10.61
N ASN A 112 9.24 -24.91 11.01
CA ASN A 112 8.72 -26.00 10.17
C ASN A 112 7.20 -25.95 9.99
N ALA A 113 6.48 -25.06 10.70
CA ALA A 113 5.07 -24.78 10.46
C ALA A 113 4.81 -23.89 9.23
N PHE A 114 5.82 -23.19 8.71
CA PHE A 114 5.69 -22.16 7.65
C PHE A 114 5.84 -22.62 6.19
N PRO A 115 6.48 -23.75 5.84
CA PRO A 115 6.60 -24.19 4.45
C PRO A 115 5.23 -24.38 3.78
N ALA A 116 4.99 -23.66 2.68
CA ALA A 116 3.78 -23.84 1.86
C ALA A 116 3.80 -25.16 1.06
N ILE A 117 4.99 -25.72 0.83
CA ILE A 117 5.21 -27.04 0.23
C ILE A 117 6.13 -27.79 1.19
N LYS A 118 5.73 -28.99 1.63
CA LYS A 118 6.57 -29.81 2.51
C LYS A 118 7.91 -30.08 1.82
N GLY A 119 9.01 -29.80 2.52
CA GLY A 119 10.37 -29.95 2.01
C GLY A 119 10.94 -28.76 1.21
N VAL A 120 10.14 -27.74 0.88
CA VAL A 120 10.62 -26.53 0.19
C VAL A 120 10.74 -25.39 1.19
N TYR A 121 11.98 -25.07 1.55
CA TYR A 121 12.30 -24.00 2.48
C TYR A 121 12.70 -22.72 1.75
N ASN A 122 12.23 -21.59 2.25
CA ASN A 122 12.63 -20.25 1.87
C ASN A 122 13.54 -19.65 2.95
N THR A 123 14.04 -18.45 2.73
CA THR A 123 14.99 -17.81 3.65
C THR A 123 14.38 -17.53 5.03
N HIS A 124 13.07 -17.33 5.11
CA HIS A 124 12.37 -17.14 6.37
C HIS A 124 12.31 -18.40 7.23
N ASN A 125 12.11 -19.58 6.65
CA ASN A 125 11.92 -20.82 7.41
C ASN A 125 13.11 -21.80 7.36
N ALA A 126 14.16 -21.50 6.58
CA ALA A 126 15.39 -22.29 6.56
C ALA A 126 16.08 -22.30 7.94
N ILE A 127 15.98 -23.42 8.65
CA ILE A 127 16.63 -23.63 9.95
C ILE A 127 18.14 -23.75 9.79
N ASP A 128 18.57 -24.65 8.91
CA ASP A 128 19.99 -24.89 8.62
C ASP A 128 20.72 -23.60 8.22
N LYS A 129 21.90 -23.40 8.82
CA LYS A 129 22.69 -22.18 8.65
C LYS A 129 23.29 -22.10 7.24
N THR A 130 23.68 -23.23 6.65
CA THR A 130 24.31 -23.26 5.33
C THR A 130 23.29 -22.98 4.21
N MET A 131 22.13 -23.64 4.28
CA MET A 131 21.00 -23.40 3.38
C MET A 131 20.54 -21.96 3.44
N HIS A 132 20.38 -21.40 4.64
CA HIS A 132 20.04 -20.00 4.79
C HIS A 132 21.11 -19.08 4.22
N GLY A 133 22.40 -19.34 4.48
CA GLY A 133 23.52 -18.55 3.96
C GLY A 133 23.48 -18.45 2.44
N ARG A 134 23.34 -19.59 1.74
CA ARG A 134 23.18 -19.64 0.28
C ARG A 134 22.02 -18.77 -0.20
N LYS A 135 20.82 -19.01 0.34
CA LYS A 135 19.61 -18.28 -0.10
C LYS A 135 19.74 -16.78 0.19
N ARG A 136 20.28 -16.41 1.35
CA ARG A 136 20.50 -15.01 1.75
C ARG A 136 21.43 -14.27 0.79
N ARG A 137 22.51 -14.90 0.32
CA ARG A 137 23.44 -14.29 -0.66
C ARG A 137 22.82 -14.07 -2.03
N VAL A 138 21.95 -14.99 -2.46
CA VAL A 138 21.17 -14.82 -3.70
C VAL A 138 20.19 -13.64 -3.53
N LEU A 139 19.41 -13.65 -2.46
CA LEU A 139 18.44 -12.59 -2.17
C LEU A 139 19.07 -11.21 -2.00
N SER A 140 20.27 -11.10 -1.40
CA SER A 140 20.90 -9.79 -1.20
C SER A 140 21.17 -9.01 -2.49
N GLN A 141 21.29 -9.70 -3.64
CA GLN A 141 21.44 -9.04 -4.94
C GLN A 141 20.17 -8.27 -5.32
N ALA A 142 19.00 -8.85 -5.01
CA ALA A 142 17.69 -8.26 -5.26
C ALA A 142 17.37 -7.09 -4.30
N PHE A 143 18.09 -6.98 -3.18
CA PHE A 143 17.94 -5.89 -2.19
C PHE A 143 19.14 -4.94 -2.17
N SER A 144 19.98 -4.96 -3.22
CA SER A 144 21.09 -4.01 -3.37
C SER A 144 20.58 -2.58 -3.62
N ASP A 145 21.35 -1.56 -3.26
CA ASP A 145 20.98 -0.16 -3.49
C ASP A 145 20.66 0.14 -4.96
N ASN A 146 21.35 -0.55 -5.88
CA ASN A 146 21.07 -0.44 -7.31
C ASN A 146 19.71 -1.05 -7.68
N ALA A 147 19.35 -2.19 -7.11
CA ALA A 147 18.04 -2.80 -7.31
C ALA A 147 16.92 -1.93 -6.71
N LEU A 148 17.11 -1.40 -5.51
CA LEU A 148 16.13 -0.56 -4.83
C LEU A 148 15.82 0.73 -5.61
N ARG A 149 16.82 1.37 -6.23
CA ARG A 149 16.58 2.52 -7.13
C ARG A 149 15.66 2.18 -8.30
N GLY A 150 15.72 0.96 -8.83
CA GLY A 150 14.81 0.49 -9.87
C GLY A 150 13.39 0.20 -9.40
N MET A 151 13.16 0.13 -8.08
CA MET A 151 11.85 -0.16 -7.46
C MET A 151 11.10 1.12 -7.07
N GLU A 152 11.79 2.24 -6.97
CA GLU A 152 11.23 3.52 -6.55
C GLU A 152 10.02 3.94 -7.40
N ASP A 153 10.11 3.82 -8.73
CA ASP A 153 9.02 4.18 -9.64
C ASP A 153 7.73 3.43 -9.33
N VAL A 154 7.84 2.17 -8.91
CA VAL A 154 6.71 1.32 -8.51
C VAL A 154 6.09 1.85 -7.21
N MET A 155 6.93 2.17 -6.22
CA MET A 155 6.45 2.73 -4.95
C MET A 155 5.76 4.07 -5.18
N LEU A 156 6.38 4.97 -5.93
CA LEU A 156 5.82 6.29 -6.24
C LEU A 156 4.50 6.19 -7.01
N LEU A 157 4.38 5.25 -7.95
CA LEU A 157 3.12 4.99 -8.66
C LEU A 157 1.98 4.70 -7.67
N HIS A 158 2.16 3.75 -6.77
CA HIS A 158 1.12 3.35 -5.82
C HIS A 158 0.90 4.38 -4.71
N VAL A 159 1.94 5.10 -4.27
CA VAL A 159 1.80 6.22 -3.33
C VAL A 159 0.97 7.35 -3.95
N ARG A 160 1.16 7.66 -5.24
CA ARG A 160 0.31 8.63 -5.97
C ARG A 160 -1.13 8.15 -6.05
N GLN A 161 -1.36 6.87 -6.33
CA GLN A 161 -2.71 6.29 -6.34
C GLN A 161 -3.38 6.39 -4.96
N LEU A 162 -2.66 6.09 -3.87
CA LEU A 162 -3.15 6.27 -2.52
C LEU A 162 -3.53 7.74 -2.27
N CYS A 163 -2.64 8.68 -2.60
CA CYS A 163 -2.91 10.11 -2.42
C CYS A 163 -4.15 10.57 -3.21
N ALA A 164 -4.32 10.09 -4.45
CA ALA A 164 -5.49 10.40 -5.26
C ALA A 164 -6.79 9.90 -4.62
N VAL A 165 -6.79 8.67 -4.08
CA VAL A 165 -7.94 8.11 -3.38
C VAL A 165 -8.28 8.91 -2.11
N LEU A 166 -7.27 9.28 -1.32
CA LEU A 166 -7.47 10.07 -0.10
C LEU A 166 -7.99 11.48 -0.41
N ALA A 167 -7.59 12.07 -1.53
CA ALA A 167 -8.11 13.35 -2.01
C ALA A 167 -9.57 13.31 -2.51
N GLY A 168 -10.22 12.14 -2.54
CA GLY A 168 -11.61 12.00 -2.98
C GLY A 168 -11.79 11.79 -4.49
N TYR A 169 -10.75 11.32 -5.19
CA TYR A 169 -10.85 10.92 -6.60
C TYR A 169 -11.30 9.45 -6.76
N ASP A 170 -12.05 8.91 -5.80
CA ASP A 170 -12.33 7.48 -5.59
C ASP A 170 -13.55 6.93 -6.34
N GLY A 171 -14.08 7.62 -7.34
CA GLY A 171 -15.03 7.00 -8.28
C GLY A 171 -16.50 7.04 -7.86
N ASP A 172 -16.79 7.03 -6.55
CA ASP A 172 -18.14 6.99 -5.99
C ASP A 172 -18.59 8.37 -5.47
N PHE A 173 -19.56 8.98 -6.16
CA PHE A 173 -20.17 10.26 -5.78
C PHE A 173 -21.36 10.14 -4.81
N GLU A 174 -21.72 8.94 -4.34
CA GLU A 174 -22.97 8.73 -3.59
C GLU A 174 -22.89 8.91 -2.07
N SER A 175 -21.76 9.35 -1.48
CA SER A 175 -21.71 9.63 -0.03
C SER A 175 -20.82 10.81 0.35
N HIS A 176 -21.12 11.99 -0.19
CA HIS A 176 -20.58 13.24 0.36
C HIS A 176 -21.43 13.70 1.54
N ASP A 177 -21.21 13.08 2.70
CA ASP A 177 -21.53 13.72 3.97
C ASP A 177 -20.37 14.67 4.32
N GLN A 178 -20.66 15.88 4.80
CA GLN A 178 -19.71 17.00 4.99
C GLN A 178 -18.65 16.78 6.11
N LYS A 179 -18.46 15.54 6.58
CA LYS A 179 -17.32 15.16 7.42
C LYS A 179 -16.19 14.74 6.49
N GLY A 180 -15.06 15.45 6.52
CA GLY A 180 -13.90 15.21 5.63
C GLY A 180 -13.58 13.73 5.46
N ASN A 181 -13.04 13.33 4.29
CA ASN A 181 -12.89 11.95 3.82
C ASN A 181 -12.25 11.04 4.90
N VAL A 182 -13.07 10.44 5.78
CA VAL A 182 -12.58 9.59 6.87
C VAL A 182 -12.23 8.25 6.28
N LYS A 183 -10.96 7.87 6.38
CA LYS A 183 -10.47 6.59 5.88
C LYS A 183 -9.78 5.81 6.99
N ASN A 184 -10.04 4.50 7.03
CA ASN A 184 -9.28 3.58 7.87
C ASN A 184 -7.90 3.35 7.26
N MET A 185 -6.91 4.06 7.77
CA MET A 185 -5.56 4.09 7.20
C MET A 185 -4.85 2.75 7.34
N GLY A 186 -5.19 1.94 8.34
CA GLY A 186 -4.69 0.57 8.48
C GLY A 186 -5.02 -0.31 7.27
N ASN A 187 -6.22 -0.16 6.70
CA ASN A 187 -6.63 -0.88 5.50
C ASN A 187 -5.96 -0.32 4.24
N TRP A 188 -5.96 1.01 4.08
CA TRP A 188 -5.39 1.66 2.90
C TRP A 188 -3.88 1.47 2.79
N PHE A 189 -3.16 1.46 3.92
CA PHE A 189 -1.74 1.11 3.93
C PHE A 189 -1.51 -0.36 3.60
N SER A 190 -2.40 -1.28 3.99
CA SER A 190 -2.31 -2.66 3.52
C SER A 190 -2.50 -2.72 2.01
N TYR A 191 -3.51 -2.06 1.44
CA TYR A 191 -3.72 -2.06 -0.01
C TYR A 191 -2.51 -1.49 -0.77
N LEU A 192 -1.92 -0.38 -0.27
CA LEU A 192 -0.69 0.19 -0.80
C LEU A 192 0.44 -0.84 -0.83
N SER A 193 0.80 -1.40 0.32
CA SER A 193 1.98 -2.27 0.40
C SER A 193 1.76 -3.59 -0.35
N TYR A 194 0.53 -4.12 -0.40
CA TYR A 194 0.21 -5.28 -1.24
C TYR A 194 0.33 -4.99 -2.72
N ASP A 195 -0.13 -3.84 -3.22
CA ASP A 195 0.01 -3.47 -4.63
C ASP A 195 1.49 -3.27 -5.00
N VAL A 196 2.25 -2.55 -4.17
CA VAL A 196 3.71 -2.38 -4.33
C VAL A 196 4.40 -3.73 -4.39
N MET A 197 4.17 -4.61 -3.41
CA MET A 197 4.82 -5.92 -3.37
C MET A 197 4.31 -6.87 -4.45
N GLY A 198 3.06 -6.75 -4.90
CA GLY A 198 2.53 -7.48 -6.03
C GLY A 198 3.28 -7.14 -7.31
N GLU A 199 3.51 -5.85 -7.56
CA GLU A 199 4.29 -5.39 -8.71
C GLU A 199 5.78 -5.73 -8.58
N LEU A 200 6.39 -5.60 -7.39
CA LEU A 200 7.80 -5.94 -7.20
C LEU A 200 8.08 -7.44 -7.22
N CYS A 201 7.21 -8.30 -6.68
CA CYS A 201 7.41 -9.75 -6.66
C CYS A 201 6.93 -10.46 -7.92
N PHE A 202 5.89 -9.94 -8.59
CA PHE A 202 5.25 -10.63 -9.70
C PHE A 202 5.02 -9.76 -10.93
N GLY A 203 5.41 -8.48 -10.91
CA GLY A 203 5.33 -7.58 -12.08
C GLY A 203 3.92 -7.11 -12.36
N LYS A 204 3.00 -7.34 -11.42
CA LYS A 204 1.58 -7.02 -11.54
C LYS A 204 1.00 -6.66 -10.17
N SER A 205 0.46 -5.45 -10.08
CA SER A 205 -0.36 -4.97 -8.97
C SER A 205 -1.56 -5.88 -8.70
N PHE A 206 -2.07 -5.89 -7.47
CA PHE A 206 -3.37 -6.52 -7.15
C PHE A 206 -4.53 -5.55 -7.35
N ASP A 207 -4.22 -4.29 -7.66
CA ASP A 207 -5.14 -3.18 -7.87
C ASP A 207 -6.07 -2.95 -6.67
N MET A 208 -5.59 -3.24 -5.45
CA MET A 208 -6.36 -3.07 -4.22
C MET A 208 -6.65 -1.60 -3.87
N LEU A 209 -5.79 -0.68 -4.33
CA LEU A 209 -6.02 0.76 -4.17
C LEU A 209 -7.20 1.25 -5.02
N ILE A 210 -7.42 0.67 -6.20
CA ILE A 210 -8.41 1.14 -7.17
C ILE A 210 -9.63 0.21 -7.31
N SER A 211 -9.55 -1.03 -6.84
CA SER A 211 -10.60 -2.05 -6.90
C SER A 211 -10.73 -2.75 -5.54
N ASP A 212 -11.96 -3.14 -5.21
CA ASP A 212 -12.27 -3.92 -4.00
C ASP A 212 -12.09 -5.44 -4.18
N SER A 213 -12.02 -5.91 -5.43
CA SER A 213 -12.09 -7.33 -5.80
C SER A 213 -11.05 -8.22 -5.11
N MET A 214 -9.86 -7.69 -4.80
CA MET A 214 -8.76 -8.42 -4.19
C MET A 214 -8.57 -8.14 -2.70
N ARG A 215 -9.29 -7.19 -2.11
CA ARG A 215 -9.08 -6.73 -0.71
C ARG A 215 -9.31 -7.82 0.34
N TYR A 216 -10.17 -8.80 0.05
CA TYR A 216 -10.41 -9.94 0.95
C TYR A 216 -9.17 -10.83 1.18
N LYS A 217 -8.18 -10.78 0.28
CA LYS A 217 -6.95 -11.58 0.37
C LYS A 217 -6.08 -11.17 1.57
N VAL A 218 -6.10 -9.90 1.97
CA VAL A 218 -5.36 -9.39 3.13
C VAL A 218 -5.73 -10.21 4.38
N GLY A 219 -7.02 -10.31 4.69
CA GLY A 219 -7.47 -11.11 5.84
C GLY A 219 -7.20 -12.61 5.68
N LEU A 220 -7.07 -13.13 4.46
CA LEU A 220 -6.71 -14.53 4.23
C LEU A 220 -5.24 -14.80 4.55
N VAL A 221 -4.34 -13.86 4.22
CA VAL A 221 -2.93 -13.89 4.59
C VAL A 221 -2.78 -13.83 6.11
N ASP A 222 -3.48 -12.91 6.78
CA ASP A 222 -3.44 -12.79 8.25
C ASP A 222 -3.80 -14.11 8.95
N ARG A 223 -4.87 -14.78 8.48
CA ARG A 223 -5.31 -16.06 9.04
C ARG A 223 -4.34 -17.20 8.73
N ALA A 224 -3.71 -17.19 7.55
CA ALA A 224 -2.67 -18.16 7.21
C ALA A 224 -1.43 -17.99 8.10
N ALA A 225 -0.99 -16.75 8.32
CA ALA A 225 0.09 -16.42 9.25
C ALA A 225 -0.24 -16.84 10.69
N ASN A 226 -1.46 -16.55 11.18
CA ASN A 226 -1.90 -16.98 12.51
C ASN A 226 -1.85 -18.50 12.67
N ARG A 227 -2.27 -19.27 11.65
CA ARG A 227 -2.19 -20.73 11.69
C ARG A 227 -0.74 -21.21 11.81
N HIS A 228 0.18 -20.66 11.01
CA HIS A 228 1.60 -21.02 11.11
C HIS A 228 2.18 -20.67 12.48
N TYR A 229 1.83 -19.50 13.01
CA TYR A 229 2.22 -19.06 14.34
C TYR A 229 1.81 -20.06 15.42
N VAL A 230 0.51 -20.35 15.50
CA VAL A 230 -0.09 -21.22 16.51
C VAL A 230 0.47 -22.64 16.40
N CYS A 231 0.59 -23.19 15.19
CA CYS A 231 1.22 -24.50 14.99
C CYS A 231 2.70 -24.51 15.40
N GLY A 232 3.45 -23.45 15.12
CA GLY A 232 4.85 -23.35 15.52
C GLY A 232 5.03 -23.32 17.05
N LEU A 233 4.08 -22.74 17.80
CA LEU A 233 4.13 -22.71 19.28
C LEU A 233 4.00 -24.10 19.92
N TRP A 234 3.44 -25.06 19.18
CA TRP A 234 3.38 -26.46 19.58
C TRP A 234 3.30 -27.34 18.33
N MET A 235 4.47 -27.71 17.79
CA MET A 235 4.60 -28.45 16.53
C MET A 235 3.74 -29.72 16.41
N PRO A 236 3.49 -30.50 17.48
CA PRO A 236 2.53 -31.61 17.45
C PRO A 236 1.13 -31.24 16.92
N LEU A 237 0.70 -29.99 17.06
CA LEU A 237 -0.55 -29.50 16.47
C LEU A 237 -0.58 -29.69 14.95
N ASP A 238 0.54 -29.44 14.27
CA ASP A 238 0.70 -29.65 12.83
C ASP A 238 1.08 -31.10 12.50
N THR A 239 2.11 -31.65 13.16
CA THR A 239 2.68 -32.95 12.78
C THR A 239 1.74 -34.12 13.04
N TRP A 240 0.84 -34.01 14.03
CA TRP A 240 -0.18 -35.03 14.32
C TRP A 240 -1.53 -34.73 13.64
N GLY A 241 -1.64 -33.66 12.85
CA GLY A 241 -2.87 -33.27 12.15
C GLY A 241 -4.00 -32.79 13.08
N LEU A 242 -3.67 -32.44 14.31
CA LEU A 242 -4.64 -31.95 15.30
C LEU A 242 -5.20 -30.56 14.92
N ASP A 243 -4.47 -29.80 14.12
CA ASP A 243 -4.89 -28.50 13.60
C ASP A 243 -6.19 -28.60 12.77
N GLN A 244 -6.39 -29.73 12.07
CA GLN A 244 -7.60 -30.00 11.28
C GLN A 244 -8.84 -30.17 12.14
N ILE A 245 -8.66 -30.44 13.43
CA ILE A 245 -9.72 -30.64 14.42
C ILE A 245 -9.90 -29.35 15.21
N PHE A 246 -8.86 -28.90 15.93
CA PHE A 246 -8.98 -27.82 16.91
C PHE A 246 -8.96 -26.41 16.30
N ILE A 247 -8.31 -26.21 15.16
CA ILE A 247 -8.21 -24.90 14.47
C ILE A 247 -8.65 -24.99 13.01
N ARG A 248 -9.66 -25.82 12.73
CA ARG A 248 -10.14 -26.17 11.39
C ARG A 248 -10.40 -24.98 10.47
N LYS A 249 -10.96 -23.88 11.00
CA LYS A 249 -11.21 -22.65 10.22
C LYS A 249 -9.90 -22.05 9.71
N LEU A 250 -8.91 -21.88 10.59
CA LEU A 250 -7.60 -21.34 10.23
C LEU A 250 -6.87 -22.25 9.24
N THR A 251 -6.93 -23.56 9.45
CA THR A 251 -6.34 -24.53 8.53
C THR A 251 -7.00 -24.46 7.15
N ARG A 252 -8.33 -24.36 7.07
CA ARG A 252 -9.05 -24.20 5.79
C ARG A 252 -8.69 -22.89 5.10
N ASP A 253 -8.61 -21.79 5.85
CA ASP A 253 -8.23 -20.48 5.29
C ASP A 253 -6.80 -20.49 4.75
N ARG A 254 -5.85 -21.17 5.44
CA ARG A 254 -4.51 -21.43 4.90
C ARG A 254 -4.58 -22.21 3.59
N TRP A 255 -5.39 -23.26 3.50
CA TRP A 255 -5.53 -24.03 2.26
C TRP A 255 -6.08 -23.18 1.11
N ASN A 256 -7.10 -22.37 1.37
CA ASN A 256 -7.64 -21.43 0.39
C ASN A 256 -6.57 -20.44 -0.08
N PHE A 257 -5.76 -19.91 0.85
CA PHE A 257 -4.63 -19.04 0.52
C PHE A 257 -3.64 -19.73 -0.41
N ILE A 258 -3.12 -20.89 -0.01
CA ILE A 258 -2.09 -21.60 -0.78
C ILE A 258 -2.61 -21.96 -2.18
N MET A 259 -3.86 -22.41 -2.31
CA MET A 259 -4.43 -22.76 -3.61
C MET A 259 -4.60 -21.53 -4.51
N ASN A 260 -5.18 -20.45 -3.99
CA ASN A 260 -5.38 -19.22 -4.76
C ASN A 260 -4.05 -18.58 -5.18
N SER A 261 -3.07 -18.51 -4.25
CA SER A 261 -1.73 -17.98 -4.54
C SER A 261 -0.96 -18.84 -5.55
N ARG A 262 -1.13 -20.17 -5.54
CA ARG A 262 -0.51 -21.05 -6.55
C ARG A 262 -1.10 -20.83 -7.94
N VAL A 263 -2.42 -20.72 -8.06
CA VAL A 263 -3.09 -20.46 -9.35
C VAL A 263 -2.60 -19.14 -9.92
N GLU A 264 -2.66 -18.07 -9.13
CA GLU A 264 -2.28 -16.73 -9.55
C GLU A 264 -0.78 -16.62 -9.87
N ALA A 265 0.10 -17.22 -9.07
CA ALA A 265 1.52 -17.24 -9.36
C ALA A 265 1.85 -18.01 -10.65
N ASN A 266 1.17 -19.12 -10.92
CA ASN A 266 1.34 -19.88 -12.15
C ASN A 266 0.85 -19.10 -13.39
N GLU A 267 -0.26 -18.39 -13.27
CA GLU A 267 -0.76 -17.51 -14.33
C GLU A 267 0.24 -16.37 -14.61
N ARG A 268 0.71 -15.68 -13.56
CA ARG A 268 1.69 -14.59 -13.70
C ARG A 268 3.04 -15.07 -14.27
N ALA A 269 3.51 -16.26 -13.88
CA ALA A 269 4.72 -16.86 -14.44
C ALA A 269 4.56 -17.19 -15.94
N LYS A 270 3.39 -17.71 -16.35
CA LYS A 270 3.08 -17.96 -17.76
C LYS A 270 3.02 -16.67 -18.57
N GLU A 271 2.34 -15.63 -18.06
CA GLU A 271 2.25 -14.30 -18.69
C GLU A 271 3.66 -13.72 -18.93
N ARG A 272 4.56 -13.81 -17.95
CA ARG A 272 5.96 -13.34 -18.09
C ARG A 272 6.75 -14.08 -19.16
N THR A 273 6.57 -15.40 -19.24
CA THR A 273 7.27 -16.21 -20.24
C THR A 273 6.85 -15.83 -21.67
N GLN A 274 5.64 -15.28 -21.84
CA GLN A 274 5.12 -14.80 -23.13
C GLN A 274 5.59 -13.38 -23.50
N ILE A 275 5.93 -12.54 -22.51
CA ILE A 275 6.35 -11.14 -22.73
C ILE A 275 7.82 -11.04 -23.19
N GLY A 276 8.63 -12.08 -22.98
CA GLY A 276 10.04 -12.09 -23.41
C GLY A 276 10.97 -11.25 -22.51
N HIS A 277 12.26 -11.24 -22.85
CA HIS A 277 13.37 -10.73 -22.02
C HIS A 277 13.37 -9.22 -21.68
N ASP A 278 12.37 -8.45 -22.16
CA ASP A 278 12.21 -7.01 -21.90
C ASP A 278 11.39 -6.69 -20.62
N ALA A 279 11.31 -7.66 -19.70
CA ALA A 279 10.60 -7.49 -18.43
C ALA A 279 11.28 -6.45 -17.51
N LYS A 280 10.44 -5.68 -16.80
CA LYS A 280 10.85 -4.73 -15.74
C LYS A 280 11.80 -5.43 -14.74
N LYS A 281 12.86 -4.74 -14.30
CA LYS A 281 13.87 -5.29 -13.36
C LYS A 281 13.31 -5.35 -11.93
N ASP A 282 12.41 -6.29 -11.69
CA ASP A 282 11.74 -6.52 -10.41
C ASP A 282 12.40 -7.64 -9.57
N PHE A 283 11.90 -7.94 -8.36
CA PHE A 283 12.52 -8.96 -7.49
C PHE A 283 12.62 -10.31 -8.19
N PHE A 284 11.60 -10.69 -8.96
CA PHE A 284 11.61 -11.97 -9.67
C PHE A 284 12.66 -11.97 -10.78
N TYR A 285 12.84 -10.86 -11.52
CA TYR A 285 13.97 -10.70 -12.44
C TYR A 285 15.32 -10.89 -11.73
N TYR A 286 15.53 -10.22 -10.58
CA TYR A 286 16.79 -10.34 -9.85
C TYR A 286 16.99 -11.74 -9.28
N LEU A 287 15.96 -12.37 -8.71
CA LEU A 287 16.05 -13.71 -8.13
C LEU A 287 16.28 -14.79 -9.21
N LEU A 288 15.67 -14.65 -10.38
CA LEU A 288 15.84 -15.57 -11.51
C LEU A 288 17.28 -15.53 -12.06
N ASN A 289 17.88 -14.33 -12.10
CA ASN A 289 19.22 -14.13 -12.66
C ASN A 289 20.33 -14.24 -11.61
N ALA A 290 20.00 -14.13 -10.31
CA ALA A 290 20.97 -14.19 -9.24
C ALA A 290 21.53 -15.59 -9.06
N LYS A 291 22.85 -15.67 -8.93
CA LYS A 291 23.59 -16.89 -8.62
C LYS A 291 24.29 -16.71 -7.29
N ASP A 292 24.37 -17.78 -6.51
CA ASP A 292 25.18 -17.80 -5.30
C ASP A 292 26.67 -17.66 -5.69
N PRO A 293 27.40 -16.64 -5.19
CA PRO A 293 28.80 -16.44 -5.54
C PRO A 293 29.71 -17.61 -5.13
N GLU A 294 29.33 -18.37 -4.10
CA GLU A 294 30.14 -19.51 -3.61
C GLU A 294 29.90 -20.79 -4.41
N THR A 295 28.64 -21.10 -4.73
CA THR A 295 28.27 -22.37 -5.38
C THR A 295 28.04 -22.25 -6.89
N GLY A 296 27.93 -21.03 -7.42
CA GLY A 296 27.57 -20.76 -8.81
C GLY A 296 26.10 -21.09 -9.17
N ASN A 297 25.34 -21.63 -8.22
CA ASN A 297 23.97 -22.11 -8.43
C ASN A 297 22.94 -21.01 -8.12
N GLY A 298 21.88 -20.94 -8.93
CA GLY A 298 20.69 -20.12 -8.66
C GLY A 298 19.70 -20.80 -7.73
N LEU A 299 18.51 -20.22 -7.60
CA LEU A 299 17.36 -20.86 -6.96
C LEU A 299 16.61 -21.73 -7.97
N SER A 300 16.17 -22.92 -7.56
CA SER A 300 15.26 -23.73 -8.37
C SER A 300 13.88 -23.08 -8.48
N THR A 301 13.07 -23.45 -9.48
CA THR A 301 11.73 -22.87 -9.68
C THR A 301 10.83 -22.94 -8.44
N PRO A 302 10.75 -24.07 -7.69
CA PRO A 302 10.00 -24.12 -6.44
C PRO A 302 10.56 -23.19 -5.35
N GLU A 303 11.89 -23.02 -5.29
CA GLU A 303 12.52 -22.10 -4.35
C GLU A 303 12.25 -20.64 -4.72
N LEU A 304 12.35 -20.27 -6.01
CA LEU A 304 11.99 -18.93 -6.51
C LEU A 304 10.56 -18.57 -6.13
N TRP A 305 9.63 -19.51 -6.31
CA TRP A 305 8.24 -19.33 -5.90
C TRP A 305 8.10 -19.17 -4.38
N GLY A 306 8.78 -20.03 -3.60
CA GLY A 306 8.79 -19.96 -2.14
C GLY A 306 9.36 -18.66 -1.59
N GLU A 307 10.40 -18.10 -2.24
CA GLU A 307 10.98 -16.80 -1.89
C GLU A 307 10.06 -15.65 -2.30
N SER A 308 9.50 -15.66 -3.51
CA SER A 308 8.61 -14.59 -3.99
C SER A 308 7.36 -14.46 -3.14
N ASN A 309 6.76 -15.59 -2.75
CA ASN A 309 5.58 -15.60 -1.89
C ASN A 309 5.87 -15.06 -0.48
N VAL A 310 7.01 -15.44 0.11
CA VAL A 310 7.36 -14.91 1.45
C VAL A 310 7.76 -13.44 1.40
N LEU A 311 8.40 -12.98 0.33
CA LEU A 311 8.71 -11.56 0.14
C LEU A 311 7.42 -10.73 0.06
N MET A 312 6.45 -11.16 -0.75
CA MET A 312 5.16 -10.48 -0.88
C MET A 312 4.47 -10.32 0.49
N ILE A 313 4.32 -11.40 1.25
CA ILE A 313 3.64 -11.38 2.55
C ILE A 313 4.44 -10.54 3.56
N ALA A 314 5.74 -10.81 3.70
CA ALA A 314 6.57 -10.17 4.70
C ALA A 314 6.76 -8.67 4.45
N GLY A 315 6.86 -8.25 3.18
CA GLY A 315 6.96 -6.84 2.80
C GLY A 315 5.65 -6.07 2.98
N SER A 316 4.50 -6.71 2.72
CA SER A 316 3.21 -6.03 2.76
C SER A 316 2.69 -5.79 4.17
N ASP A 317 2.61 -6.85 4.99
CA ASP A 317 1.96 -6.76 6.31
C ASP A 317 2.80 -5.92 7.30
N THR A 318 4.14 -6.03 7.24
CA THR A 318 5.01 -5.33 8.20
C THR A 318 5.13 -3.83 7.91
N THR A 319 5.27 -3.44 6.64
CA THR A 319 5.32 -2.03 6.25
C THR A 319 3.99 -1.34 6.51
N SER A 320 2.87 -1.95 6.11
CA SER A 320 1.53 -1.39 6.34
C SER A 320 1.20 -1.20 7.83
N THR A 321 1.63 -2.13 8.68
CA THR A 321 1.50 -2.00 10.14
C THR A 321 2.28 -0.80 10.67
N THR A 322 3.51 -0.59 10.18
CA THR A 322 4.36 0.50 10.66
C THR A 322 3.85 1.86 10.17
N LEU A 323 3.38 1.94 8.93
CA LEU A 323 2.69 3.14 8.40
C LEU A 323 1.47 3.49 9.25
N ALA A 324 0.62 2.50 9.54
CA ALA A 324 -0.57 2.68 10.37
C ALA A 324 -0.20 3.13 11.79
N ALA A 325 0.81 2.50 12.40
CA ALA A 325 1.32 2.89 13.71
C ALA A 325 1.87 4.31 13.75
N THR A 326 2.68 4.68 12.76
CA THR A 326 3.28 6.02 12.70
C THR A 326 2.19 7.08 12.62
N LEU A 327 1.22 6.88 11.71
CA LEU A 327 0.11 7.80 11.58
C LEU A 327 -0.79 7.82 12.83
N PHE A 328 -1.04 6.65 13.45
CA PHE A 328 -1.86 6.50 14.67
C PHE A 328 -1.34 7.40 15.80
N TYR A 329 -0.03 7.38 16.03
CA TYR A 329 0.59 8.16 17.10
C TYR A 329 0.69 9.64 16.72
N LEU A 330 0.97 9.97 15.46
CA LEU A 330 1.03 11.36 14.99
C LEU A 330 -0.31 12.08 15.14
N VAL A 331 -1.43 11.50 14.71
CA VAL A 331 -2.74 12.15 14.82
C VAL A 331 -3.23 12.29 16.28
N ARG A 332 -2.64 11.54 17.21
CA ARG A 332 -2.88 11.65 18.66
C ARG A 332 -1.90 12.58 19.37
N ARG A 333 -0.88 13.06 18.66
CA ARG A 333 0.13 14.01 19.13
C ARG A 333 0.24 15.17 18.14
N PRO A 334 -0.72 16.12 18.17
CA PRO A 334 -0.75 17.25 17.25
C PRO A 334 0.54 18.07 17.26
N ASP A 335 1.24 18.12 18.40
CA ASP A 335 2.55 18.74 18.55
C ASP A 335 3.62 18.05 17.69
N ALA A 336 3.67 16.72 17.71
CA ALA A 336 4.60 15.94 16.89
C ALA A 336 4.22 16.03 15.40
N LEU A 337 2.91 15.94 15.08
CA LEU A 337 2.44 16.08 13.70
C LEU A 337 2.77 17.47 13.14
N ALA A 338 2.60 18.54 13.91
CA ALA A 338 2.95 19.90 13.49
C ALA A 338 4.46 20.05 13.22
N LYS A 339 5.32 19.49 14.07
CA LYS A 339 6.79 19.48 13.84
C LYS A 339 7.15 18.71 12.57
N LEU A 340 6.57 17.54 12.37
CA LEU A 340 6.78 16.74 11.17
C LEU A 340 6.29 17.47 9.91
N SER A 341 5.11 18.09 9.98
CA SER A 341 4.57 18.91 8.89
C SER A 341 5.48 20.08 8.55
N ALA A 342 6.03 20.77 9.55
CA ALA A 342 6.96 21.87 9.34
C ALA A 342 8.28 21.39 8.70
N GLU A 343 8.83 20.27 9.16
CA GLU A 343 10.04 19.68 8.58
C GLU A 343 9.82 19.29 7.10
N VAL A 344 8.76 18.54 6.80
CA VAL A 344 8.48 18.05 5.45
C VAL A 344 8.13 19.19 4.49
N ARG A 345 7.24 20.10 4.89
CA ARG A 345 6.80 21.22 4.03
C ARG A 345 7.85 22.34 3.93
N GLY A 346 8.82 22.39 4.84
CA GLY A 346 9.97 23.29 4.74
C GLY A 346 11.11 22.74 3.86
N ALA A 347 11.17 21.42 3.66
CA ALA A 347 12.21 20.77 2.87
C ALA A 347 11.91 20.71 1.37
N PHE A 348 10.63 20.73 0.97
CA PHE A 348 10.19 20.58 -0.42
C PHE A 348 9.19 21.67 -0.82
N ASN A 349 9.19 22.06 -2.08
CA ASN A 349 8.24 23.01 -2.66
C ASN A 349 7.08 22.30 -3.37
N GLU A 350 7.34 21.13 -3.95
CA GLU A 350 6.36 20.36 -4.72
C GLU A 350 6.38 18.88 -4.32
N VAL A 351 5.21 18.23 -4.35
CA VAL A 351 5.08 16.82 -3.91
C VAL A 351 5.91 15.84 -4.76
N GLU A 352 6.17 16.19 -6.02
CA GLU A 352 6.97 15.36 -6.92
C GLU A 352 8.48 15.48 -6.69
N GLU A 353 8.94 16.45 -5.88
CA GLU A 353 10.32 16.51 -5.40
C GLU A 353 10.59 15.45 -4.31
N ILE A 354 9.53 14.94 -3.68
CA ILE A 354 9.62 13.93 -2.63
C ILE A 354 9.88 12.56 -3.25
N VAL A 355 11.17 12.31 -3.49
CA VAL A 355 11.76 11.07 -4.00
C VAL A 355 12.86 10.57 -3.06
N THR A 356 13.33 9.36 -3.28
CA THR A 356 14.43 8.75 -2.56
C THR A 356 15.71 9.52 -2.87
N GLY A 357 16.35 10.07 -1.85
CA GLY A 357 17.55 10.88 -2.00
C GLY A 357 18.09 11.34 -0.66
N SER A 358 19.14 12.15 -0.69
CA SER A 358 19.70 12.77 0.52
C SER A 358 18.65 13.59 1.25
N GLU A 359 17.92 14.47 0.55
CA GLU A 359 16.92 15.37 1.13
C GLU A 359 15.86 14.63 1.96
N LEU A 360 15.24 13.57 1.41
CA LEU A 360 14.27 12.76 2.15
C LEU A 360 14.91 11.95 3.28
N ASN A 361 16.14 11.47 3.10
CA ASN A 361 16.84 10.68 4.12
C ASN A 361 17.37 11.53 5.28
N GLU A 362 17.56 12.82 5.07
CA GLU A 362 18.03 13.80 6.04
C GLU A 362 16.90 14.38 6.91
N LEU A 363 15.63 14.05 6.63
CA LEU A 363 14.51 14.41 7.50
C LEU A 363 14.58 13.67 8.84
N VAL A 364 15.22 14.32 9.82
CA VAL A 364 15.55 13.77 11.13
C VAL A 364 14.29 13.43 11.91
N TYR A 365 13.30 14.31 11.92
CA TYR A 365 12.07 14.15 12.71
C TYR A 365 11.15 13.09 12.09
N LEU A 366 11.04 13.00 10.76
CA LEU A 366 10.36 11.90 10.06
C LEU A 366 10.96 10.55 10.46
N LYS A 367 12.28 10.42 10.40
CA LYS A 367 12.96 9.19 10.82
C LYS A 367 12.67 8.87 12.30
N ALA A 368 12.73 9.87 13.18
CA ALA A 368 12.46 9.71 14.59
C ALA A 368 11.02 9.26 14.88
N CYS A 369 10.03 9.78 14.13
CA CYS A 369 8.63 9.35 14.22
C CYS A 369 8.44 7.89 13.82
N ILE A 370 9.08 7.45 12.72
CA ILE A 370 9.03 6.06 12.26
C ILE A 370 9.71 5.13 13.28
N ASP A 371 10.90 5.50 13.77
CA ASP A 371 11.62 4.69 14.76
C ASP A 371 10.83 4.56 16.08
N GLU A 372 10.19 5.64 16.54
CA GLU A 372 9.35 5.60 17.74
C GLU A 372 8.07 4.78 17.55
N ALA A 373 7.48 4.82 16.35
CA ALA A 373 6.35 3.97 16.00
C ALA A 373 6.74 2.48 15.94
N LEU A 374 7.89 2.15 15.35
CA LEU A 374 8.45 0.79 15.35
C LEU A 374 8.76 0.29 16.76
N ARG A 375 9.12 1.20 17.67
CA ARG A 375 9.35 0.87 19.09
C ARG A 375 8.05 0.47 19.77
N LEU A 376 7.03 1.34 19.68
CA LEU A 376 5.75 1.14 20.36
C LEU A 376 4.86 0.09 19.69
N ALA A 377 4.84 -0.01 18.37
CA ALA A 377 3.99 -0.93 17.64
C ALA A 377 4.82 -1.78 16.67
N PRO A 378 5.71 -2.66 17.19
CA PRO A 378 6.52 -3.51 16.33
C PRO A 378 5.64 -4.46 15.53
N ALA A 379 5.91 -4.56 14.23
CA ALA A 379 5.16 -5.45 13.33
C ALA A 379 5.34 -6.94 13.68
N VAL A 380 6.42 -7.31 14.38
CA VAL A 380 6.65 -8.65 14.95
C VAL A 380 6.88 -8.48 16.45
N PRO A 381 5.82 -8.58 17.28
CA PRO A 381 5.87 -8.17 18.69
C PRO A 381 6.39 -9.29 19.61
N GLY A 382 6.26 -10.55 19.19
CA GLY A 382 6.58 -11.73 19.98
C GLY A 382 8.08 -12.07 20.08
N ALA A 383 8.40 -13.09 20.87
CA ALA A 383 9.75 -13.65 20.98
C ALA A 383 10.03 -14.56 19.78
N ILE A 384 10.98 -14.17 18.92
CA ILE A 384 11.35 -14.90 17.70
C ILE A 384 12.19 -16.13 18.08
N PRO A 385 11.69 -17.37 17.97
CA PRO A 385 12.32 -18.52 18.61
C PRO A 385 13.68 -18.90 18.02
N ARG A 386 14.63 -19.23 18.89
CA ARG A 386 15.93 -19.83 18.57
C ARG A 386 16.16 -21.03 19.46
N GLU A 387 16.67 -22.11 18.89
CA GLU A 387 17.03 -23.31 19.61
C GLU A 387 18.53 -23.29 19.93
N VAL A 388 18.88 -23.63 21.16
CA VAL A 388 20.25 -23.81 21.61
C VAL A 388 20.82 -25.09 21.03
N MET A 389 21.95 -25.00 20.33
CA MET A 389 22.63 -26.13 19.70
C MET A 389 23.37 -27.00 20.73
N GLU A 390 23.93 -28.13 20.26
CA GLU A 390 24.77 -29.02 21.07
C GLU A 390 25.89 -28.26 21.80
N GLY A 391 26.16 -28.68 23.05
CA GLY A 391 27.11 -28.01 23.95
C GLY A 391 26.55 -26.83 24.74
N GLY A 392 25.29 -26.44 24.51
CA GLY A 392 24.62 -25.36 25.26
C GLY A 392 25.07 -23.95 24.87
N ALA A 393 24.42 -22.94 25.45
CA ALA A 393 24.73 -21.53 25.24
C ALA A 393 24.53 -20.72 26.52
N VAL A 394 25.39 -19.73 26.76
CA VAL A 394 25.18 -18.72 27.82
C VAL A 394 24.45 -17.53 27.20
N VAL A 395 23.30 -17.18 27.78
CA VAL A 395 22.48 -16.04 27.37
C VAL A 395 22.31 -15.14 28.57
N ASP A 396 22.83 -13.90 28.49
CA ASP A 396 22.76 -12.92 29.59
C ASP A 396 23.19 -13.50 30.95
N GLY A 397 24.31 -14.23 30.94
CA GLY A 397 24.90 -14.87 32.13
C GLY A 397 24.25 -16.18 32.57
N VAL A 398 23.14 -16.61 31.94
CA VAL A 398 22.45 -17.87 32.27
C VAL A 398 22.79 -18.95 31.25
N PHE A 399 23.25 -20.12 31.70
CA PHE A 399 23.48 -21.26 30.85
C PHE A 399 22.16 -21.96 30.48
N LEU A 400 21.89 -22.06 29.18
CA LEU A 400 20.79 -22.81 28.59
C LEU A 400 21.32 -24.10 27.96
N PRO A 401 20.76 -25.27 28.30
CA PRO A 401 21.16 -26.55 27.71
C PRO A 401 20.67 -26.70 26.27
N ALA A 402 21.33 -27.59 25.52
CA ALA A 402 20.95 -27.93 24.14
C ALA A 402 19.47 -28.35 24.04
N GLY A 403 18.81 -27.98 22.93
CA GLY A 403 17.38 -28.20 22.69
C GLY A 403 16.44 -27.25 23.45
N THR A 404 16.98 -26.27 24.18
CA THR A 404 16.17 -25.20 24.78
C THR A 404 15.84 -24.16 23.71
N ASP A 405 14.56 -23.83 23.59
CA ASP A 405 14.11 -22.67 22.82
C ASP A 405 14.25 -21.40 23.66
N CYS A 406 14.67 -20.32 23.03
CA CYS A 406 14.70 -19.00 23.64
C CYS A 406 14.44 -17.89 22.63
N GLY A 407 14.09 -16.71 23.12
CA GLY A 407 13.91 -15.54 22.26
C GLY A 407 13.62 -14.27 23.07
N THR A 408 13.86 -13.12 22.44
CA THR A 408 13.57 -11.80 23.02
C THR A 408 12.28 -11.24 22.43
N PRO A 409 11.24 -11.02 23.25
CA PRO A 409 10.00 -10.41 22.76
C PRO A 409 10.20 -8.93 22.45
N THR A 410 10.15 -8.58 21.16
CA THR A 410 10.37 -7.20 20.66
C THR A 410 9.49 -6.18 21.38
N TYR A 411 8.20 -6.48 21.55
CA TYR A 411 7.25 -5.60 22.24
C TYR A 411 7.68 -5.30 23.68
N SER A 412 8.25 -6.30 24.37
CA SER A 412 8.66 -6.16 25.77
C SER A 412 9.98 -5.41 25.92
N ILE A 413 10.99 -5.71 25.08
CA ILE A 413 12.31 -5.06 25.18
C ILE A 413 12.22 -3.58 24.81
N HIS A 414 11.38 -3.25 23.82
CA HIS A 414 11.09 -1.88 23.42
C HIS A 414 10.29 -1.07 24.45
N ARG A 415 9.78 -1.71 25.51
CA ARG A 415 9.00 -1.08 26.60
C ARG A 415 9.70 -1.14 27.95
N GLN A 416 11.01 -1.34 27.97
CA GLN A 416 11.76 -1.33 29.24
C GLN A 416 12.22 0.08 29.59
N GLU A 417 11.84 0.56 30.77
CA GLU A 417 12.22 1.88 31.30
C GLU A 417 13.74 2.07 31.41
N ARG A 418 14.51 0.99 31.59
CA ARG A 418 15.98 1.05 31.62
C ARG A 418 16.62 1.40 30.28
N TYR A 419 15.90 1.22 29.16
CA TYR A 419 16.37 1.54 27.81
C TYR A 419 15.64 2.76 27.24
N TYR A 420 14.38 2.93 27.62
CA TYR A 420 13.51 3.98 27.11
C TYR A 420 12.79 4.63 28.29
N ARG A 421 13.28 5.78 28.76
CA ARG A 421 12.58 6.57 29.78
C ARG A 421 11.18 6.94 29.27
N GLU A 422 10.16 6.74 30.12
CA GLU A 422 8.74 6.88 29.79
C GLU A 422 8.39 5.99 28.57
N ALA A 423 8.69 4.69 28.70
CA ALA A 423 8.66 3.71 27.62
C ALA A 423 7.25 3.54 27.02
N GLY A 424 6.20 3.84 27.78
CA GLY A 424 4.82 3.83 27.30
C GLY A 424 4.43 5.07 26.48
N THR A 425 5.29 6.08 26.33
CA THR A 425 4.90 7.33 25.66
C THR A 425 5.54 7.45 24.29
N PHE A 426 4.78 7.92 23.30
CA PHE A 426 5.30 8.26 21.97
C PHE A 426 6.08 9.58 22.04
N ILE A 427 7.41 9.49 21.96
CA ILE A 427 8.33 10.63 22.04
C ILE A 427 9.37 10.52 20.93
N PRO A 428 9.11 11.06 19.71
CA PRO A 428 10.10 11.06 18.62
C PRO A 428 11.43 11.70 19.03
N GLU A 429 11.40 12.74 19.86
CA GLU A 429 12.58 13.47 20.32
C GLU A 429 13.62 12.57 20.99
N ARG A 430 13.25 11.40 21.52
CA ARG A 430 14.20 10.46 22.16
C ARG A 430 15.31 9.97 21.24
N TRP A 431 15.13 10.11 19.93
CA TRP A 431 16.05 9.62 18.89
C TRP A 431 17.00 10.69 18.36
N ILE A 432 16.85 11.93 18.83
CA ILE A 432 17.54 13.13 18.33
C ILE A 432 18.45 13.64 19.45
N GLU A 433 19.71 13.90 19.17
CA GLU A 433 20.68 14.43 20.15
C GLU A 433 20.31 15.86 20.56
N ASP A 434 20.46 16.19 21.85
CA ASP A 434 20.13 17.49 22.46
C ASP A 434 18.66 17.95 22.29
N ALA A 435 17.75 17.03 22.00
CA ALA A 435 16.33 17.31 21.89
C ALA A 435 15.63 17.24 23.26
N THR A 436 14.68 18.15 23.46
CA THR A 436 13.88 18.19 24.68
C THR A 436 12.73 17.20 24.60
N CYS A 437 12.77 16.15 25.41
CA CYS A 437 11.66 15.22 25.61
C CYS A 437 10.69 15.76 26.67
N MET A 438 9.39 15.57 26.42
CA MET A 438 8.31 15.97 27.33
C MET A 438 7.34 14.80 27.52
N ALA A 439 7.13 14.38 28.77
CA ALA A 439 6.11 13.40 29.13
C ALA A 439 5.73 13.54 30.60
N SER A 440 4.47 13.28 30.94
CA SER A 440 4.01 13.22 32.34
C SER A 440 4.34 14.48 33.17
N GLY A 441 4.33 15.66 32.54
CA GLY A 441 4.69 16.95 33.16
C GLY A 441 6.19 17.15 33.44
N LYS A 442 7.04 16.21 33.00
CA LYS A 442 8.51 16.26 33.17
C LYS A 442 9.18 16.55 31.83
N SER A 443 10.26 17.33 31.89
CA SER A 443 11.15 17.61 30.77
C SER A 443 12.53 17.01 31.03
N TRP A 444 13.20 16.52 29.98
CA TRP A 444 14.61 16.15 30.02
C TRP A 444 15.25 16.31 28.64
N GLN A 445 16.55 16.50 28.60
CA GLN A 445 17.31 16.49 27.35
C GLN A 445 17.77 15.07 27.03
N THR A 446 17.75 14.71 25.76
CA THR A 446 18.42 13.51 25.27
C THR A 446 19.93 13.70 25.28
N THR A 447 20.63 12.68 25.74
CA THR A 447 22.09 12.60 25.63
C THR A 447 22.47 11.54 24.60
N LYS A 448 23.67 11.67 24.01
CA LYS A 448 24.24 10.64 23.14
C LYS A 448 24.19 9.24 23.77
N GLU A 449 24.55 9.13 25.05
CA GLU A 449 24.53 7.87 25.80
C GLU A 449 23.10 7.28 25.90
N SER A 450 22.09 8.12 26.16
CA SER A 450 20.70 7.66 26.22
C SER A 450 20.21 7.15 24.86
N ILE A 451 20.64 7.78 23.77
CA ILE A 451 20.31 7.37 22.40
C ILE A 451 21.01 6.06 22.04
N GLU A 452 22.29 5.91 22.39
CA GLU A 452 23.06 4.69 22.18
C GLU A 452 22.46 3.51 22.95
N THR A 453 22.08 3.72 24.22
CA THR A 453 21.39 2.73 25.05
C THR A 453 20.06 2.31 24.43
N ALA A 454 19.25 3.27 23.98
CA ALA A 454 17.99 3.00 23.29
C ALA A 454 18.22 2.21 21.99
N ARG A 455 19.19 2.64 21.15
CA ARG A 455 19.51 1.99 19.87
C ARG A 455 20.04 0.56 20.03
N HIS A 456 20.83 0.30 21.08
CA HIS A 456 21.40 -1.03 21.31
C HIS A 456 20.31 -2.08 21.61
N ALA A 457 19.25 -1.65 22.31
CA ALA A 457 18.05 -2.45 22.60
C ALA A 457 16.94 -2.34 21.52
N PHE A 458 17.15 -1.59 20.44
CA PHE A 458 16.16 -1.34 19.39
C PHE A 458 16.32 -2.35 18.25
N CYS A 459 15.38 -3.29 18.16
CA CYS A 459 15.47 -4.43 17.24
C CYS A 459 14.19 -4.69 16.42
N PRO A 460 13.50 -3.70 15.84
CA PRO A 460 12.28 -3.93 15.07
C PRO A 460 12.50 -4.79 13.81
N PHE A 461 13.74 -4.81 13.29
CA PHE A 461 14.16 -5.62 12.13
C PHE A 461 14.97 -6.86 12.54
N SER A 462 14.97 -7.22 13.84
CA SER A 462 15.94 -8.13 14.45
C SER A 462 17.40 -7.69 14.20
N ILE A 463 18.35 -8.53 14.59
CA ILE A 463 19.80 -8.28 14.47
C ILE A 463 20.54 -9.52 13.98
N GLY A 464 21.83 -9.34 13.66
CA GLY A 464 22.75 -10.40 13.30
C GLY A 464 22.45 -11.07 11.94
N PRO A 465 22.92 -12.31 11.71
CA PRO A 465 22.89 -12.96 10.39
C PRO A 465 21.48 -13.28 9.89
N ARG A 466 20.47 -13.21 10.77
CA ARG A 466 19.06 -13.43 10.44
C ARG A 466 18.23 -12.14 10.46
N GLY A 467 18.88 -10.96 10.55
CA GLY A 467 18.22 -9.66 10.47
C GLY A 467 17.46 -9.45 9.15
N CYS A 468 16.44 -8.61 9.17
CA CYS A 468 15.56 -8.37 8.02
C CYS A 468 16.37 -7.95 6.78
N ILE A 469 16.10 -8.58 5.63
CA ILE A 469 16.74 -8.20 4.36
C ILE A 469 16.09 -6.97 3.74
N GLY A 470 14.77 -6.81 3.93
CA GLY A 470 13.98 -5.73 3.35
C GLY A 470 14.04 -4.43 4.14
N LYS A 471 14.93 -4.29 5.13
CA LYS A 471 14.99 -3.10 6.01
C LYS A 471 15.09 -1.79 5.21
N SER A 472 16.01 -1.72 4.25
CA SER A 472 16.22 -0.51 3.43
C SER A 472 15.00 -0.20 2.55
N MET A 473 14.40 -1.23 1.96
CA MET A 473 13.20 -1.12 1.13
C MET A 473 11.99 -0.63 1.95
N ALA A 474 11.78 -1.20 3.13
CA ALA A 474 10.70 -0.78 4.03
C ALA A 474 10.86 0.69 4.44
N PHE A 475 12.07 1.13 4.80
CA PHE A 475 12.30 2.55 5.10
C PHE A 475 12.06 3.47 3.89
N MET A 476 12.41 3.03 2.68
CA MET A 476 12.12 3.78 1.45
C MET A 476 10.61 3.96 1.28
N GLU A 477 9.82 2.87 1.32
CA GLU A 477 8.37 2.93 1.18
C GLU A 477 7.72 3.77 2.29
N MET A 478 8.14 3.60 3.54
CA MET A 478 7.62 4.35 4.68
C MET A 478 7.88 5.85 4.56
N ARG A 479 9.11 6.26 4.20
CA ARG A 479 9.48 7.67 4.07
C ARG A 479 8.73 8.33 2.92
N LEU A 480 8.72 7.71 1.73
CA LEU A 480 8.01 8.21 0.55
C LEU A 480 6.53 8.42 0.86
N THR A 481 5.90 7.42 1.48
CA THR A 481 4.47 7.46 1.81
C THR A 481 4.17 8.55 2.82
N LEU A 482 4.85 8.56 3.98
CA LEU A 482 4.55 9.50 5.06
C LEU A 482 4.88 10.94 4.68
N ALA A 483 6.01 11.19 4.03
CA ALA A 483 6.38 12.54 3.59
C ALA A 483 5.37 13.10 2.60
N ARG A 484 4.97 12.33 1.57
CA ARG A 484 3.97 12.79 0.58
C ARG A 484 2.60 13.01 1.20
N LEU A 485 2.18 12.15 2.15
CA LEU A 485 0.92 12.35 2.87
C LEU A 485 0.93 13.62 3.73
N VAL A 486 1.99 13.83 4.52
CA VAL A 486 2.14 15.01 5.39
C VAL A 486 2.26 16.30 4.56
N PHE A 487 2.92 16.22 3.40
CA PHE A 487 3.02 17.34 2.47
C PHE A 487 1.65 17.74 1.92
N LEU A 488 0.88 16.77 1.41
CA LEU A 488 -0.38 17.02 0.71
C LEU A 488 -1.61 17.24 1.59
N PHE A 489 -1.63 16.67 2.80
CA PHE A 489 -2.85 16.62 3.62
C PHE A 489 -2.63 17.21 5.00
N ASP A 490 -3.62 17.95 5.47
CA ASP A 490 -3.82 18.15 6.90
C ASP A 490 -4.63 16.97 7.43
N MET A 491 -4.08 16.28 8.43
CA MET A 491 -4.60 15.02 8.96
C MET A 491 -5.03 15.20 10.40
N SER A 492 -6.22 14.69 10.74
CA SER A 492 -6.73 14.74 12.11
C SER A 492 -7.38 13.41 12.50
N LEU A 493 -7.37 13.14 13.80
CA LEU A 493 -8.01 11.96 14.38
C LEU A 493 -9.53 12.05 14.16
N ALA A 494 -10.10 11.08 13.45
CA ALA A 494 -11.56 11.04 13.24
C ALA A 494 -12.29 10.42 14.43
N ASP A 495 -11.77 9.31 14.95
CA ASP A 495 -12.29 8.58 16.10
C ASP A 495 -11.17 7.80 16.81
N ARG A 496 -11.52 7.09 17.88
CA ARG A 496 -10.59 6.25 18.64
C ARG A 496 -10.68 4.76 18.28
N GLU A 497 -11.20 4.41 17.10
CA GLU A 497 -11.17 3.03 16.63
C GLU A 497 -9.71 2.56 16.48
N GLY A 498 -9.44 1.32 16.87
CA GLY A 498 -8.10 0.76 16.82
C GLY A 498 -7.22 1.08 18.04
N GLU A 499 -7.77 1.73 19.07
CA GLU A 499 -7.06 2.05 20.31
C GLU A 499 -7.28 0.95 21.37
N ASP A 500 -6.21 0.54 22.05
CA ASP A 500 -6.29 -0.37 23.20
C ASP A 500 -6.60 0.38 24.50
N ALA A 501 -6.77 -0.36 25.61
CA ALA A 501 -7.09 0.24 26.91
C ALA A 501 -5.99 1.18 27.45
N GLY A 502 -4.76 1.09 26.92
CA GLY A 502 -3.63 1.95 27.28
C GLY A 502 -3.47 3.17 26.36
N GLY A 503 -4.38 3.39 25.39
CA GLY A 503 -4.25 4.48 24.43
C GLY A 503 -3.26 4.20 23.29
N HIS A 504 -2.83 2.95 23.14
CA HIS A 504 -1.90 2.51 22.08
C HIS A 504 -2.65 1.91 20.89
N LEU A 505 -1.96 1.78 19.76
CA LEU A 505 -2.50 1.03 18.62
C LEU A 505 -2.72 -0.42 19.06
N ALA A 506 -3.98 -0.87 19.00
CA ALA A 506 -4.36 -2.23 19.34
C ALA A 506 -3.77 -3.20 18.31
N LEU A 507 -2.79 -4.00 18.76
CA LEU A 507 -2.16 -5.04 17.96
C LEU A 507 -2.67 -6.41 18.39
N THR A 508 -2.97 -7.25 17.41
CA THR A 508 -3.21 -8.68 17.63
C THR A 508 -2.01 -9.47 17.11
N ASP A 509 -1.37 -10.29 17.94
CA ASP A 509 -0.20 -11.07 17.58
C ASP A 509 -0.59 -12.38 16.87
N HIS A 510 -0.28 -12.45 15.58
CA HIS A 510 -0.44 -13.64 14.75
C HIS A 510 0.87 -14.02 14.05
N PHE A 511 2.00 -13.86 14.77
CA PHE A 511 3.38 -13.76 14.28
C PHE A 511 3.74 -12.35 13.82
N THR A 512 3.03 -11.83 12.82
CA THR A 512 2.97 -10.39 12.55
C THR A 512 1.83 -9.76 13.37
N SER A 513 1.73 -8.45 13.36
CA SER A 513 0.68 -7.71 14.07
C SER A 513 -0.47 -7.37 13.14
N ALA A 514 -1.67 -7.83 13.46
CA ALA A 514 -2.89 -7.35 12.84
C ALA A 514 -3.32 -6.07 13.56
N LYS A 515 -3.92 -5.17 12.78
CA LYS A 515 -4.29 -3.82 13.18
C LYS A 515 -5.61 -3.42 12.54
N ASN A 516 -6.35 -2.58 13.22
CA ASN A 516 -7.51 -1.89 12.69
C ASN A 516 -7.34 -0.39 12.97
N GLY A 517 -7.60 0.48 11.99
CA GLY A 517 -7.35 1.91 12.13
C GLY A 517 -5.86 2.29 11.97
N PRO A 518 -5.49 3.55 12.24
CA PRO A 518 -6.37 4.63 12.72
C PRO A 518 -7.35 5.09 11.64
N ASN A 519 -8.53 5.55 12.05
CA ASN A 519 -9.41 6.32 11.16
C ASN A 519 -8.94 7.79 11.17
N VAL A 520 -8.63 8.31 9.99
CA VAL A 520 -8.06 9.64 9.82
C VAL A 520 -8.93 10.43 8.86
N ALA A 521 -9.28 11.65 9.26
CA ALA A 521 -9.88 12.63 8.39
C ALA A 521 -8.75 13.39 7.68
N THR A 522 -8.74 13.31 6.35
CA THR A 522 -7.78 14.03 5.51
C THR A 522 -8.47 15.22 4.84
N ILE A 523 -7.90 16.41 4.98
CA ILE A 523 -8.30 17.59 4.21
C ILE A 523 -7.16 17.90 3.25
N LEU A 524 -7.45 17.93 1.95
CA LEU A 524 -6.47 18.26 0.94
C LEU A 524 -5.97 19.68 1.20
N ASN A 525 -4.66 19.84 1.32
CA ASN A 525 -4.02 21.09 1.68
C ASN A 525 -3.95 22.09 0.51
N ALA A 526 -4.92 22.05 -0.41
CA ALA A 526 -5.00 22.93 -1.57
C ALA A 526 -5.00 24.41 -1.15
N ILE A 527 -5.61 24.72 0.00
CA ILE A 527 -5.69 26.08 0.53
C ILE A 527 -4.33 26.55 1.07
N SER A 528 -3.55 25.70 1.77
CA SER A 528 -2.21 26.14 2.23
C SER A 528 -1.15 26.11 1.14
N ASN A 529 -1.26 25.26 0.11
CA ASN A 529 -0.38 25.36 -1.06
C ASN A 529 -0.67 26.65 -1.85
N VAL A 530 -1.95 26.99 -2.05
CA VAL A 530 -2.32 28.27 -2.67
C VAL A 530 -1.93 29.45 -1.77
N LEU A 531 -2.12 29.38 -0.45
CA LEU A 531 -1.67 30.43 0.48
C LEU A 531 -0.15 30.54 0.57
N ALA A 532 0.59 29.43 0.55
CA ALA A 532 2.06 29.43 0.58
C ALA A 532 2.61 30.00 -0.73
N GLN A 533 2.04 29.63 -1.88
CA GLN A 533 2.35 30.25 -3.17
C GLN A 533 1.98 31.74 -3.18
N LEU A 534 0.86 32.15 -2.57
CA LEU A 534 0.46 33.55 -2.44
C LEU A 534 1.37 34.35 -1.46
N ILE A 535 1.83 33.72 -0.38
CA ILE A 535 2.75 34.32 0.61
C ILE A 535 4.15 34.45 0.03
N ASP A 536 4.64 33.42 -0.67
CA ASP A 536 5.91 33.44 -1.37
C ASP A 536 5.90 34.45 -2.53
N GLN A 537 4.78 34.55 -3.26
CA GLN A 537 4.56 35.61 -4.24
C GLN A 537 4.49 37.02 -3.63
N ARG A 538 3.92 37.17 -2.43
CA ARG A 538 3.89 38.45 -1.70
C ARG A 538 5.29 38.86 -1.24
N ASN A 539 6.14 37.90 -0.90
CA ASN A 539 7.54 38.12 -0.55
C ASN A 539 8.40 38.46 -1.77
N ASN A 540 8.07 37.95 -2.96
CA ASN A 540 8.81 38.15 -4.21
C ASN A 540 8.44 39.41 -5.03
N LYS A 541 7.59 40.32 -4.49
CA LYS A 541 7.27 41.66 -5.05
C LYS A 541 6.89 41.72 -6.56
N ALA A 542 6.40 40.64 -7.16
CA ALA A 542 5.88 40.69 -8.53
C ALA A 542 4.35 40.95 -8.49
N PRO A 543 3.82 41.98 -9.18
CA PRO A 543 2.39 42.23 -9.20
C PRO A 543 1.66 41.18 -10.05
N PHE A 544 0.78 40.41 -9.41
CA PHE A 544 -0.14 39.49 -10.08
C PHE A 544 -1.35 40.26 -10.63
N THR A 545 -1.65 40.09 -11.92
CA THR A 545 -2.91 40.55 -12.54
C THR A 545 -3.79 39.33 -12.82
N LEU A 546 -4.67 38.99 -11.87
CA LEU A 546 -5.76 38.06 -12.14
C LEU A 546 -6.74 38.75 -13.09
N ASN A 547 -6.91 38.20 -14.30
CA ASN A 547 -7.98 38.65 -15.18
C ASN A 547 -9.32 38.13 -14.65
N THR A 548 -9.88 38.85 -13.68
CA THR A 548 -11.16 38.56 -13.01
C THR A 548 -12.30 38.42 -14.02
N LEU A 549 -12.23 39.13 -15.13
CA LEU A 549 -13.19 39.03 -16.22
C LEU A 549 -13.10 37.67 -16.93
N ALA A 550 -11.90 37.19 -17.25
CA ALA A 550 -11.71 35.87 -17.85
C ALA A 550 -12.14 34.73 -16.91
N LEU A 551 -11.90 34.87 -15.60
CA LEU A 551 -12.34 33.90 -14.60
C LEU A 551 -13.88 33.85 -14.46
N LEU A 552 -14.53 35.02 -14.42
CA LEU A 552 -16.00 35.11 -14.39
C LEU A 552 -16.63 34.59 -15.69
N GLN A 553 -16.00 34.85 -16.84
CA GLN A 553 -16.42 34.31 -18.14
C GLN A 553 -16.34 32.79 -18.16
N PHE A 554 -15.27 32.21 -17.61
CA PHE A 554 -15.09 30.75 -17.52
C PHE A 554 -16.12 30.08 -16.60
N VAL A 555 -16.36 30.66 -15.41
CA VAL A 555 -17.34 30.14 -14.45
C VAL A 555 -18.77 30.29 -14.99
N GLY A 556 -19.10 31.45 -15.58
CA GLY A 556 -20.41 31.69 -16.20
C GLY A 556 -20.69 30.75 -17.38
N TYR A 557 -19.68 30.48 -18.20
CA TYR A 557 -19.76 29.49 -19.27
C TYR A 557 -20.04 28.08 -18.74
N GLY A 558 -19.33 27.66 -17.68
CA GLY A 558 -19.55 26.36 -17.03
C GLY A 558 -20.98 26.19 -16.52
N ILE A 559 -21.52 27.20 -15.85
CA ILE A 559 -22.89 27.14 -15.29
C ILE A 559 -23.95 27.01 -16.39
N LEU A 560 -23.78 27.69 -17.53
CA LEU A 560 -24.78 27.72 -18.60
C LEU A 560 -24.73 26.50 -19.53
N ILE A 561 -23.52 25.99 -19.83
CA ILE A 561 -23.33 24.99 -20.90
C ILE A 561 -23.30 23.55 -20.35
N VAL A 562 -22.87 23.35 -19.10
CA VAL A 562 -22.73 22.02 -18.50
C VAL A 562 -24.08 21.30 -18.35
N PRO A 563 -25.16 21.92 -17.83
CA PRO A 563 -26.44 21.23 -17.66
C PRO A 563 -27.06 20.75 -18.98
N PRO A 564 -27.19 21.57 -20.05
CA PRO A 564 -27.73 21.11 -21.34
C PRO A 564 -26.92 19.96 -21.96
N ASN A 565 -25.59 20.01 -21.87
CA ASN A 565 -24.73 18.95 -22.39
C ASN A 565 -24.85 17.64 -21.61
N PHE A 566 -24.99 17.74 -20.28
CA PHE A 566 -25.22 16.59 -19.43
C PHE A 566 -26.54 15.87 -19.80
N TYR A 567 -27.64 16.62 -19.92
CA TYR A 567 -28.93 16.04 -20.31
C TYR A 567 -28.92 15.44 -21.73
N TRP A 568 -28.25 16.10 -22.68
CA TRP A 568 -28.09 15.60 -24.04
C TRP A 568 -27.32 14.27 -24.09
N GLN A 569 -26.19 14.17 -23.37
CA GLN A 569 -25.40 12.95 -23.31
C GLN A 569 -26.17 11.81 -22.64
N ARG A 570 -26.95 12.11 -21.59
CA ARG A 570 -27.81 11.13 -20.93
C ARG A 570 -28.94 10.63 -21.83
N ALA A 571 -29.54 11.52 -22.63
CA ALA A 571 -30.57 11.16 -23.61
C ALA A 571 -30.01 10.28 -24.75
N LEU A 572 -28.81 10.59 -25.24
CA LEU A 572 -28.11 9.79 -26.26
C LEU A 572 -27.77 8.38 -25.74
N GLU A 573 -27.30 8.29 -24.49
CA GLU A 573 -26.95 7.01 -23.87
C GLU A 573 -28.21 6.16 -23.63
N ALA A 574 -29.32 6.78 -23.22
CA ALA A 574 -30.61 6.10 -23.07
C ALA A 574 -31.19 5.59 -24.40
N ARG A 575 -31.01 6.35 -25.49
CA ARG A 575 -31.56 6.00 -26.82
C ARG A 575 -30.70 5.00 -27.61
N TYR A 576 -29.40 4.93 -27.32
CA TYR A 576 -28.46 4.03 -28.00
C TYR A 576 -27.54 3.28 -27.01
N PRO A 577 -28.03 2.38 -26.15
CA PRO A 577 -27.18 1.73 -25.14
C PRO A 577 -26.10 0.80 -25.76
N GLY A 578 -24.95 0.68 -25.09
CA GLY A 578 -23.87 -0.29 -25.41
C GLY A 578 -22.63 0.27 -26.15
N PHE A 579 -21.52 -0.50 -26.13
CA PHE A 579 -20.21 -0.16 -26.72
C PHE A 579 -19.58 -1.35 -27.45
N PRO A 580 -18.93 -1.18 -28.61
CA PRO A 580 -18.33 -2.29 -29.36
C PRO A 580 -17.19 -2.98 -28.60
N THR A 581 -17.13 -4.30 -28.71
CA THR A 581 -16.04 -5.12 -28.17
C THR A 581 -14.77 -4.99 -29.02
N ARG A 582 -13.60 -5.36 -28.44
CA ARG A 582 -12.29 -5.27 -29.12
C ARG A 582 -12.25 -6.07 -30.44
N ALA A 583 -13.01 -7.17 -30.53
CA ALA A 583 -13.16 -8.01 -31.73
C ALA A 583 -14.04 -7.37 -32.83
N GLU A 584 -15.04 -6.57 -32.45
CA GLU A 584 -15.89 -5.85 -33.41
C GLU A 584 -15.16 -4.64 -34.02
N PHE A 585 -14.33 -3.97 -33.21
CA PHE A 585 -13.50 -2.85 -33.67
C PHE A 585 -12.45 -3.28 -34.70
N SER A 586 -11.84 -4.47 -34.54
CA SER A 586 -10.88 -5.01 -35.51
C SER A 586 -11.53 -5.40 -36.84
N ASN A 587 -12.78 -5.89 -36.83
CA ASN A 587 -13.50 -6.28 -38.03
C ASN A 587 -14.06 -5.08 -38.83
N ALA A 588 -14.32 -3.94 -38.16
CA ALA A 588 -14.89 -2.75 -38.78
C ALA A 588 -13.98 -2.10 -39.85
N PHE A 589 -12.67 -2.23 -39.72
CA PHE A 589 -11.68 -1.68 -40.66
C PHE A 589 -11.39 -2.57 -41.88
N SER A 590 -12.11 -3.69 -42.06
CA SER A 590 -12.10 -4.45 -43.30
C SER A 590 -12.92 -3.73 -44.39
N ILE A 591 -12.32 -3.52 -45.56
CA ILE A 591 -12.87 -2.79 -46.72
C ILE A 591 -14.26 -3.30 -47.17
N ARG A 592 -14.61 -4.56 -46.83
CA ARG A 592 -15.92 -5.17 -47.15
C ARG A 592 -17.07 -4.69 -46.27
N SER A 593 -16.80 -4.24 -45.03
CA SER A 593 -17.84 -3.84 -44.04
C SER A 593 -18.35 -2.41 -44.28
N LEU A 594 -17.46 -1.49 -44.68
CA LEU A 594 -17.78 -0.08 -44.93
C LEU A 594 -18.83 0.11 -46.05
N LYS A 595 -18.83 -0.72 -47.10
CA LYS A 595 -19.82 -0.63 -48.20
C LYS A 595 -21.25 -1.03 -47.79
N SER A 596 -21.40 -1.88 -46.77
CA SER A 596 -22.71 -2.32 -46.27
C SER A 596 -23.39 -1.24 -45.44
N ILE A 597 -22.61 -0.48 -44.66
CA ILE A 597 -23.09 0.51 -43.70
C ILE A 597 -23.56 1.81 -44.39
N PHE A 598 -22.94 2.21 -45.50
CA PHE A 598 -23.27 3.44 -46.23
C PHE A 598 -24.25 3.24 -47.40
N SER A 599 -24.97 2.11 -47.47
CA SER A 599 -25.95 1.89 -48.54
C SER A 599 -27.25 2.70 -48.33
N PRO A 600 -27.84 3.29 -49.39
CA PRO A 600 -29.06 4.10 -49.27
C PRO A 600 -30.27 3.34 -48.68
N ARG A 601 -30.35 2.02 -48.90
CA ARG A 601 -31.42 1.16 -48.36
C ARG A 601 -31.34 0.98 -46.84
N ALA A 602 -30.14 0.98 -46.25
CA ALA A 602 -29.99 0.91 -44.79
C ALA A 602 -30.45 2.21 -44.11
N TRP A 603 -30.23 3.35 -44.75
CA TRP A 603 -30.63 4.68 -44.28
C TRP A 603 -32.16 4.88 -44.22
N LEU A 604 -32.90 4.38 -45.22
CA LEU A 604 -34.37 4.55 -45.26
C LEU A 604 -35.12 3.69 -44.22
N SER A 605 -34.58 2.54 -43.81
CA SER A 605 -35.20 1.71 -42.75
C SER A 605 -35.00 2.24 -41.33
N LEU A 606 -34.11 3.23 -41.15
CA LEU A 606 -33.79 3.84 -39.86
C LEU A 606 -34.76 4.98 -39.47
N CYS A 607 -35.36 5.66 -40.44
CA CYS A 607 -36.29 6.76 -40.19
C CYS A 607 -37.74 6.30 -39.94
N SER A 608 -38.06 5.03 -40.11
CA SER A 608 -39.45 4.53 -40.14
C SER A 608 -39.94 3.81 -38.88
N ARG A 609 -39.17 3.80 -37.77
CA ARG A 609 -39.67 3.28 -36.48
C ARG A 609 -40.21 4.41 -35.60
N ALA A 610 -41.52 4.58 -35.62
CA ALA A 610 -42.27 5.35 -34.62
C ALA A 610 -42.21 4.66 -33.23
N PRO A 611 -42.33 5.40 -32.13
CA PRO A 611 -42.29 4.82 -30.78
C PRO A 611 -43.57 4.03 -30.51
N GLN A 612 -43.41 2.81 -29.99
CA GLN A 612 -44.51 2.03 -29.45
C GLN A 612 -44.74 2.49 -28.01
N GLU A 613 -45.88 3.12 -27.75
CA GLU A 613 -46.36 3.41 -26.39
C GLU A 613 -46.69 2.08 -25.69
N ASP A 614 -45.91 1.72 -24.67
CA ASP A 614 -46.31 0.67 -23.74
C ASP A 614 -46.74 1.32 -22.42
N SER A 615 -47.99 1.01 -22.10
CA SER A 615 -48.86 1.46 -21.00
C SER A 615 -48.25 1.44 -19.60
N LEU A 616 -48.64 2.45 -18.79
CA LEU A 616 -48.55 2.47 -17.33
C LEU A 616 -49.28 1.26 -16.70
N PRO A 617 -48.69 0.53 -15.74
CA PRO A 617 -49.43 -0.44 -14.95
C PRO A 617 -50.24 0.27 -13.84
N SER A 618 -51.52 -0.10 -13.75
CA SER A 618 -52.47 0.35 -12.74
C SER A 618 -52.13 -0.12 -11.33
N HIS A 619 -52.51 0.70 -10.34
CA HIS A 619 -52.47 0.42 -8.91
C HIS A 619 -53.13 -0.92 -8.50
N LYS A 620 -52.34 -1.78 -7.84
CA LYS A 620 -52.63 -2.62 -6.65
C LYS A 620 -51.97 -4.00 -6.78
N GLU A 621 -50.81 -4.18 -6.15
CA GLU A 621 -50.50 -5.35 -5.29
C GLU A 621 -49.13 -5.22 -4.63
N LYS A 622 -48.99 -5.93 -3.51
CA LYS A 622 -48.15 -5.68 -2.34
C LYS A 622 -46.64 -5.95 -2.52
N GLU A 623 -45.87 -5.31 -1.65
CA GLU A 623 -44.44 -5.46 -1.35
C GLU A 623 -43.81 -6.83 -1.67
N LYS A 624 -42.87 -6.83 -2.63
CA LYS A 624 -41.67 -7.67 -2.60
C LYS A 624 -40.51 -6.87 -3.19
N HIS A 625 -39.41 -6.75 -2.43
CA HIS A 625 -38.14 -6.20 -2.90
C HIS A 625 -37.64 -6.98 -4.11
N VAL A 626 -37.79 -6.42 -5.31
CA VAL A 626 -37.19 -6.93 -6.53
C VAL A 626 -35.77 -6.38 -6.63
N ARG A 627 -34.78 -7.26 -6.42
CA ARG A 627 -33.38 -7.03 -6.79
C ARG A 627 -33.32 -6.60 -8.26
N TRP A 628 -32.83 -5.39 -8.52
CA TRP A 628 -32.52 -4.93 -9.87
C TRP A 628 -31.32 -5.74 -10.39
N ALA A 629 -31.57 -6.78 -11.18
CA ALA A 629 -30.53 -7.40 -11.99
C ALA A 629 -30.39 -6.58 -13.28
N PRO A 630 -29.21 -6.03 -13.62
CA PRO A 630 -29.05 -5.31 -14.88
C PRO A 630 -29.20 -6.31 -16.04
N ARG A 631 -30.23 -6.09 -16.88
CA ARG A 631 -30.38 -6.81 -18.15
C ARG A 631 -29.13 -6.57 -19.00
N LYS A 632 -28.37 -7.63 -19.31
CA LYS A 632 -27.30 -7.61 -20.32
C LYS A 632 -27.93 -7.30 -21.69
N GLN A 633 -27.85 -6.05 -22.11
CA GLN A 633 -28.09 -5.64 -23.50
C GLN A 633 -26.80 -5.83 -24.30
N PRO A 634 -26.84 -6.44 -25.50
CA PRO A 634 -25.63 -6.69 -26.27
C PRO A 634 -25.06 -5.38 -26.83
N SER A 635 -23.76 -5.20 -26.63
CA SER A 635 -22.91 -4.25 -27.34
C SER A 635 -23.11 -4.33 -28.85
N GLY A 636 -23.23 -3.19 -29.52
CA GLY A 636 -23.28 -3.16 -30.99
C GLY A 636 -22.59 -1.92 -31.56
N LEU A 637 -21.67 -2.14 -32.50
CA LEU A 637 -20.97 -1.11 -33.28
C LEU A 637 -21.95 -0.06 -33.86
N ARG A 638 -23.18 -0.47 -34.18
CA ARG A 638 -24.26 0.40 -34.67
C ARG A 638 -24.67 1.49 -33.67
N SER A 639 -24.81 1.17 -32.37
CA SER A 639 -25.16 2.15 -31.33
C SER A 639 -24.06 3.19 -31.16
N PHE A 640 -22.79 2.75 -31.21
CA PHE A 640 -21.63 3.64 -31.13
C PHE A 640 -21.54 4.58 -32.32
N ILE A 641 -21.73 4.06 -33.55
CA ILE A 641 -21.74 4.88 -34.76
C ILE A 641 -22.82 5.95 -34.68
N MET A 642 -24.03 5.61 -34.23
CA MET A 642 -25.11 6.58 -34.09
C MET A 642 -24.80 7.66 -33.04
N LYS A 643 -24.27 7.30 -31.86
CA LYS A 643 -23.81 8.28 -30.86
C LYS A 643 -22.77 9.23 -31.45
N PHE A 644 -21.78 8.67 -32.13
CA PHE A 644 -20.72 9.42 -32.74
C PHE A 644 -21.26 10.42 -33.76
N PHE A 645 -22.15 10.01 -34.67
CA PHE A 645 -22.71 10.91 -35.68
C PHE A 645 -23.55 12.04 -35.08
N PHE A 646 -24.43 11.76 -34.12
CA PHE A 646 -25.25 12.79 -33.48
C PHE A 646 -24.41 13.78 -32.66
N ASP A 647 -23.33 13.31 -32.04
CA ASP A 647 -22.38 14.15 -31.31
C ASP A 647 -21.55 15.05 -32.25
N GLN A 648 -21.16 14.54 -33.42
CA GLN A 648 -20.38 15.30 -34.42
C GLN A 648 -21.23 16.32 -35.20
N THR A 649 -22.55 16.13 -35.29
CA THR A 649 -23.43 16.96 -36.12
C THR A 649 -24.33 17.86 -35.28
N ALA A 650 -25.49 17.38 -34.84
CA ALA A 650 -26.50 18.18 -34.15
C ALA A 650 -25.98 18.78 -32.85
N ALA A 651 -25.33 17.98 -32.01
CA ALA A 651 -24.79 18.43 -30.72
C ALA A 651 -23.63 19.41 -30.90
N SER A 652 -22.81 19.21 -31.93
CA SER A 652 -21.66 20.06 -32.23
C SER A 652 -22.09 21.44 -32.70
N ILE A 653 -23.11 21.50 -33.56
CA ILE A 653 -23.69 22.73 -34.09
C ILE A 653 -24.35 23.54 -32.97
N VAL A 654 -25.21 22.91 -32.17
CA VAL A 654 -25.90 23.59 -31.06
C VAL A 654 -24.90 24.09 -30.03
N ASN A 655 -23.91 23.28 -29.64
CA ASN A 655 -22.88 23.71 -28.70
C ASN A 655 -21.98 24.82 -29.25
N LEU A 656 -21.69 24.83 -30.56
CA LEU A 656 -20.89 25.88 -31.15
C LEU A 656 -21.66 27.20 -31.20
N VAL A 657 -22.92 27.17 -31.62
CA VAL A 657 -23.77 28.37 -31.64
C VAL A 657 -23.96 28.90 -30.22
N LEU A 658 -24.26 28.02 -29.25
CA LEU A 658 -24.39 28.41 -27.85
C LEU A 658 -23.08 28.98 -27.30
N PHE A 659 -21.93 28.37 -27.61
CA PHE A 659 -20.60 28.85 -27.23
C PHE A 659 -20.33 30.27 -27.76
N VAL A 660 -20.49 30.49 -29.07
CA VAL A 660 -20.19 31.78 -29.71
C VAL A 660 -21.17 32.87 -29.23
N VAL A 661 -22.44 32.55 -29.00
CA VAL A 661 -23.40 33.52 -28.47
C VAL A 661 -23.09 33.85 -27.01
N VAL A 662 -22.89 32.85 -26.14
CA VAL A 662 -22.66 33.07 -24.71
C VAL A 662 -21.34 33.81 -24.46
N ILE A 663 -20.26 33.45 -25.16
CA ILE A 663 -18.96 34.11 -24.93
C ILE A 663 -18.96 35.58 -25.38
N ASN A 664 -19.68 35.93 -26.45
CA ASN A 664 -19.78 37.30 -26.93
C ASN A 664 -20.74 38.14 -26.07
N LEU A 665 -21.82 37.55 -25.57
CA LEU A 665 -22.68 38.20 -24.57
C LEU A 665 -21.93 38.46 -23.26
N LEU A 666 -21.10 37.51 -22.80
CA LEU A 666 -20.26 37.68 -21.61
C LEU A 666 -19.10 38.67 -21.83
N LYS A 667 -18.81 39.05 -23.08
CA LYS A 667 -17.91 40.15 -23.44
C LYS A 667 -18.63 41.50 -23.57
N GLY A 668 -19.94 41.56 -23.32
CA GLY A 668 -20.74 42.78 -23.36
C GLY A 668 -21.22 43.19 -24.76
N GLU A 669 -21.08 42.32 -25.76
CA GLU A 669 -21.54 42.60 -27.13
C GLU A 669 -23.06 42.43 -27.26
N SER A 670 -23.68 43.18 -28.17
CA SER A 670 -25.12 43.07 -28.43
C SER A 670 -25.49 41.71 -29.06
N LEU A 671 -26.72 41.24 -28.83
CA LEU A 671 -27.25 40.01 -29.44
C LEU A 671 -27.13 40.01 -30.98
N LYS A 672 -27.36 41.17 -31.60
CA LYS A 672 -27.26 41.33 -33.06
C LYS A 672 -25.83 41.09 -33.57
N LYS A 673 -24.85 41.68 -32.90
CA LYS A 673 -23.42 41.54 -33.25
C LYS A 673 -22.87 40.14 -32.93
N SER A 674 -23.36 39.53 -31.84
CA SER A 674 -23.06 38.13 -31.52
C SER A 674 -23.58 37.17 -32.60
N TRP A 675 -24.75 37.44 -33.19
CA TRP A 675 -25.30 36.63 -34.28
C TRP A 675 -24.53 36.80 -35.60
N GLU A 676 -24.09 38.02 -35.91
CA GLU A 676 -23.21 38.28 -37.07
C GLU A 676 -21.89 37.51 -36.95
N LEU A 677 -21.29 37.46 -35.75
CA LEU A 677 -20.10 36.68 -35.45
C LEU A 677 -20.32 35.17 -35.52
N VAL A 678 -21.50 34.67 -35.10
CA VAL A 678 -21.87 33.27 -35.35
C VAL A 678 -21.81 32.98 -36.85
N VAL A 679 -22.41 33.81 -37.70
CA VAL A 679 -22.44 33.55 -39.16
C VAL A 679 -21.04 33.59 -39.78
N LEU A 680 -20.19 34.51 -39.33
CA LEU A 680 -18.81 34.66 -39.81
C LEU A 680 -17.88 33.52 -39.35
N ASP A 681 -17.92 33.17 -38.06
CA ASP A 681 -16.96 32.23 -37.46
C ASP A 681 -17.43 30.77 -37.47
N PHE A 682 -18.71 30.51 -37.76
CA PHE A 682 -19.27 29.16 -37.73
C PHE A 682 -18.57 28.21 -38.69
N ARG A 683 -18.29 28.63 -39.94
CA ARG A 683 -17.63 27.76 -40.94
C ARG A 683 -16.19 27.42 -40.53
N PRO A 684 -15.32 28.38 -40.18
CA PRO A 684 -13.97 28.09 -39.68
C PRO A 684 -13.97 27.21 -38.42
N LEU A 685 -14.81 27.51 -37.44
CA LEU A 685 -14.85 26.78 -36.17
C LEU A 685 -15.41 25.37 -36.31
N MET A 686 -16.43 25.16 -37.16
CA MET A 686 -16.93 23.81 -37.47
C MET A 686 -15.90 22.98 -38.22
N SER A 687 -15.18 23.57 -39.19
CA SER A 687 -14.11 22.89 -39.91
C SER A 687 -12.98 22.45 -38.98
N ALA A 688 -12.55 23.33 -38.07
CA ALA A 688 -11.54 23.01 -37.06
C ALA A 688 -12.02 21.92 -36.09
N ARG A 689 -13.28 21.99 -35.63
CA ARG A 689 -13.85 20.96 -34.73
C ARG A 689 -13.95 19.59 -35.40
N LEU A 690 -14.37 19.51 -36.66
CA LEU A 690 -14.46 18.24 -37.39
C LEU A 690 -13.09 17.54 -37.56
N LYS A 691 -11.98 18.26 -37.45
CA LYS A 691 -10.63 17.70 -37.56
C LYS A 691 -10.15 16.96 -36.29
N TYR A 692 -10.56 17.41 -35.10
CA TYR A 692 -10.03 16.88 -33.82
C TYR A 692 -11.09 16.24 -32.92
N ARG A 693 -12.35 16.67 -33.04
CA ARG A 693 -13.48 16.15 -32.28
C ARG A 693 -13.78 14.66 -32.53
N PRO A 694 -13.48 14.04 -33.70
CA PRO A 694 -13.57 12.60 -33.87
C PRO A 694 -12.78 11.80 -32.84
N ILE A 695 -11.55 12.23 -32.54
CA ILE A 695 -10.66 11.55 -31.58
C ILE A 695 -11.21 11.73 -30.16
N VAL A 696 -11.65 12.96 -29.84
CA VAL A 696 -12.23 13.29 -28.53
C VAL A 696 -13.53 12.53 -28.29
N SER A 697 -14.46 12.49 -29.26
CA SER A 697 -15.71 11.76 -29.11
C SER A 697 -15.50 10.25 -29.04
N VAL A 698 -14.52 9.69 -29.77
CA VAL A 698 -14.15 8.28 -29.60
C VAL A 698 -13.69 8.04 -28.16
N LEU A 699 -12.74 8.82 -27.63
CA LEU A 699 -12.28 8.70 -26.24
C LEU A 699 -13.40 8.91 -25.22
N MET A 700 -14.25 9.91 -25.43
CA MET A 700 -15.40 10.20 -24.55
C MET A 700 -16.35 9.01 -24.49
N TYR A 701 -16.65 8.38 -25.63
CA TYR A 701 -17.61 7.27 -25.68
C TYR A 701 -16.99 5.90 -25.39
N THR A 702 -15.66 5.71 -25.50
CA THR A 702 -15.02 4.39 -25.24
C THR A 702 -14.30 4.29 -23.91
N VAL A 703 -13.77 5.39 -23.37
CA VAL A 703 -12.90 5.39 -22.18
C VAL A 703 -13.54 6.10 -20.99
N ILE A 704 -14.38 7.11 -21.24
CA ILE A 704 -14.86 8.02 -20.19
C ILE A 704 -16.30 7.68 -19.78
N PRO A 705 -16.56 7.45 -18.48
CA PRO A 705 -17.91 7.29 -17.94
C PRO A 705 -18.82 8.48 -18.27
N VAL A 706 -20.11 8.22 -18.51
CA VAL A 706 -21.09 9.21 -19.01
C VAL A 706 -21.13 10.48 -18.17
N ASP A 707 -21.06 10.31 -16.86
CA ASP A 707 -21.02 11.29 -15.79
C ASP A 707 -19.76 12.20 -15.81
N ARG A 708 -18.66 11.74 -16.43
CA ARG A 708 -17.39 12.49 -16.52
C ARG A 708 -17.12 13.12 -17.88
N ARG A 709 -17.92 12.77 -18.90
CA ARG A 709 -17.76 13.24 -20.29
C ARG A 709 -17.87 14.77 -20.41
N VAL A 710 -18.75 15.41 -19.65
CA VAL A 710 -18.96 16.87 -19.74
C VAL A 710 -17.76 17.65 -19.22
N VAL A 711 -17.14 17.21 -18.13
CA VAL A 711 -15.95 17.84 -17.54
C VAL A 711 -14.74 17.68 -18.47
N PHE A 712 -14.53 16.47 -18.99
CA PHE A 712 -13.44 16.19 -19.93
C PHE A 712 -13.59 16.94 -21.27
N GLY A 713 -14.81 16.99 -21.81
CA GLY A 713 -15.11 17.76 -23.03
C GLY A 713 -14.88 19.27 -22.84
N SER A 714 -15.17 19.79 -21.65
CA SER A 714 -14.92 21.19 -21.28
C SER A 714 -13.44 21.49 -21.12
N ALA A 715 -12.67 20.62 -20.44
CA ALA A 715 -11.22 20.76 -20.29
C ALA A 715 -10.47 20.74 -21.63
N CYS A 716 -10.86 19.86 -22.55
CA CYS A 716 -10.31 19.84 -23.91
C CYS A 716 -10.63 21.13 -24.69
N GLY A 717 -11.81 21.73 -24.47
CA GLY A 717 -12.21 23.00 -25.06
C GLY A 717 -11.34 24.17 -24.59
N VAL A 718 -11.03 24.24 -23.29
CA VAL A 718 -10.18 25.27 -22.68
C VAL A 718 -8.74 25.20 -23.19
N ILE A 719 -8.17 23.99 -23.25
CA ILE A 719 -6.81 23.77 -23.77
C ILE A 719 -6.71 24.22 -25.24
N TRP A 720 -7.80 24.04 -26.00
CA TRP A 720 -7.86 24.46 -27.40
C TRP A 720 -7.96 25.98 -27.56
N GLU A 721 -8.80 26.65 -26.78
CA GLU A 721 -8.97 28.10 -26.82
C GLU A 721 -7.72 28.85 -26.33
N GLY A 722 -7.06 28.34 -25.29
CA GLY A 722 -5.76 28.84 -24.84
C GLY A 722 -4.68 28.77 -25.92
N ARG A 723 -4.71 27.76 -26.80
CA ARG A 723 -3.81 27.67 -27.95
C ARG A 723 -4.15 28.68 -29.06
N GLN A 724 -5.42 28.97 -29.34
CA GLN A 724 -5.81 29.95 -30.36
C GLN A 724 -5.47 31.39 -29.94
N ASN A 725 -5.75 31.78 -28.69
CA ASN A 725 -5.35 33.10 -28.19
C ASN A 725 -3.82 33.30 -28.26
N SER A 726 -3.03 32.27 -27.92
CA SER A 726 -1.56 32.32 -28.00
C SER A 726 -1.00 32.40 -29.43
N SER A 727 -1.80 32.09 -30.45
CA SER A 727 -1.41 32.17 -31.87
C SER A 727 -1.90 33.45 -32.55
N GLN A 728 -3.01 34.04 -32.08
CA GLN A 728 -3.41 35.41 -32.44
C GLN A 728 -2.50 36.47 -31.80
N GLU A 729 -2.12 36.32 -30.52
CA GLU A 729 -1.16 37.23 -29.86
C GLU A 729 0.23 37.20 -30.51
N ARG A 730 0.64 36.04 -31.04
CA ARG A 730 1.90 35.92 -31.81
C ARG A 730 1.83 36.66 -33.16
N LYS A 731 0.70 36.57 -33.88
CA LYS A 731 0.52 37.33 -35.13
C LYS A 731 0.45 38.84 -34.92
N ILE A 732 -0.17 39.30 -33.83
CA ILE A 732 -0.25 40.73 -33.50
C ILE A 732 1.13 41.29 -33.12
N LYS A 733 1.96 40.51 -32.40
CA LYS A 733 3.34 40.88 -32.10
C LYS A 733 4.24 40.93 -33.34
N ASP A 734 4.07 39.99 -34.28
CA ASP A 734 4.87 39.98 -35.51
C ASP A 734 4.54 41.16 -36.43
N ASP A 735 3.26 41.58 -36.52
CA ASP A 735 2.84 42.75 -37.30
C ASP A 735 3.30 44.10 -36.69
N GLU A 736 3.33 44.24 -35.36
CA GLU A 736 3.83 45.45 -34.68
C GLU A 736 5.35 45.64 -34.81
N THR A 737 6.13 44.57 -35.00
CA THR A 737 7.59 44.67 -35.23
C THR A 737 7.99 45.12 -36.64
N THR A 738 7.05 45.31 -37.56
CA THR A 738 7.33 45.64 -38.97
C THR A 738 7.28 47.13 -39.33
N LEU A 739 6.98 48.02 -38.37
CA LEU A 739 6.78 49.46 -38.61
C LEU A 739 7.76 50.36 -37.83
N VAL A 740 9.08 50.24 -38.08
CA VAL A 740 10.05 51.33 -37.84
C VAL A 740 11.15 51.31 -38.93
N PRO A 741 11.53 52.44 -39.58
CA PRO A 741 12.41 52.42 -40.74
C PRO A 741 13.90 52.27 -40.41
N ARG A 742 14.60 51.53 -41.29
CA ARG A 742 16.07 51.41 -41.38
C ARG A 742 16.77 52.78 -41.50
N GLN A 743 17.80 53.02 -40.68
CA GLN A 743 18.99 53.78 -41.09
C GLN A 743 20.30 53.04 -40.75
N THR A 744 20.97 52.67 -41.83
CA THR A 744 22.41 52.47 -42.08
C THR A 744 23.43 52.66 -40.92
N LYS A 745 24.31 51.67 -40.71
CA LYS A 745 25.72 51.70 -41.20
C LYS A 745 26.47 50.39 -40.91
N SER A 746 27.39 50.12 -41.82
CA SER A 746 28.22 48.95 -42.02
C SER A 746 29.65 49.19 -41.52
N LYS A 747 30.31 48.18 -40.91
CA LYS A 747 31.64 47.61 -41.27
C LYS A 747 32.37 46.90 -40.11
N ASN A 748 32.72 45.65 -40.37
CA ASN A 748 33.96 44.89 -40.08
C ASN A 748 35.00 45.47 -39.08
N TYR A 749 35.52 44.63 -38.15
CA TYR A 749 36.74 43.82 -38.36
C TYR A 749 37.12 43.01 -37.09
N LYS A 750 37.54 41.75 -37.29
CA LYS A 750 38.33 40.94 -36.35
C LYS A 750 39.79 41.44 -36.36
N LYS A 751 40.45 41.55 -35.20
CA LYS A 751 41.85 41.12 -35.06
C LYS A 751 42.23 40.91 -33.58
N ARG A 752 42.77 39.73 -33.32
CA ARG A 752 43.66 39.39 -32.20
C ARG A 752 44.88 40.30 -32.25
N ASP A 753 45.43 40.69 -31.10
CA ASP A 753 46.74 40.17 -30.67
C ASP A 753 47.30 40.84 -29.39
N ILE A 754 48.11 40.02 -28.70
CA ILE A 754 49.27 40.34 -27.84
C ILE A 754 49.06 40.54 -26.32
N SER A 755 49.79 39.65 -25.65
CA SER A 755 50.18 39.54 -24.25
C SER A 755 51.26 40.54 -23.82
N ARG A 756 51.28 40.89 -22.53
CA ARG A 756 52.42 40.78 -21.59
C ARG A 756 52.27 41.72 -20.37
N GLN A 757 52.06 41.09 -19.21
CA GLN A 757 52.85 41.15 -17.97
C GLN A 757 53.57 42.43 -17.50
N CYS A 758 53.46 42.63 -16.17
CA CYS A 758 54.29 43.40 -15.22
C CYS A 758 54.09 44.93 -15.20
N ASN A 759 53.95 45.65 -14.09
CA ASN A 759 54.39 45.45 -12.69
C ASN A 759 53.62 46.37 -11.71
N SER A 760 53.74 46.05 -10.41
CA SER A 760 53.65 46.93 -9.20
C SER A 760 52.32 47.63 -8.90
N GLU A 761 51.72 47.59 -7.71
CA GLU A 761 52.15 47.24 -6.33
C GLU A 761 51.06 46.42 -5.62
#